data_AF-J2PJM2-F1
#
_entry.id   AF-J2PJM2-F1
#
_cell.length_a   1.000
_cell.length_b   1.000
_cell.length_c   1.000
_cell.angle_alpha   90.00
_cell.angle_beta   90.00
_cell.angle_gamma   90.00
#
_symmetry.space_group_name_H-M   'P 1'
#
loop_
_entity.id
_entity.type
_entity.pdbx_description
1 polymer ?
#
loop_
_entity_poly.entity_id
_entity_poly.type
_entity_poly.pdbx_seq_one_letter_code
_entity_poly.pdbx_strand_id
1 'polypeptide(L)'
;MNKKVVLSVLSTTLVASLAASAFAAPKDGIYIGGDIKKFYSTDVLFEMTPAAKTAYNNELKTMATNLNNVVFVDFKGNGASLQEMFDKGGKVALGEPLKKEDFVDLYKVVNKDGSSTATENARDKVDGTTPGDLKVESVSANNLRTIAIKFNKAVDQKEAEQSTKVKLFDGTASTAIKRELSEDGKTLYLIDNATGKFVQGKSYKVTVDGLKAAEGTATVNFETTVKTLDTEVPVAKSATLTSPKTLELQFSEPVDITTASGVLTDLVQIDGINVFASSVKPSNDGTVTITLGNPVTVGAHKVKVSNLKDFAGLPLEAKEFDVTLGADTTPPAVTGVEVVNASTIKVTFSEVVDESTVQASNQALYVKVPGKPNNDVDGVKKKSSTVYEMTLKTPLDLAAVVQAELAYNNIKDNYGNEVKEEKTFKFTAIDDVTSPTVAGHTVDSSNNVEITFSKAVKNVDKSDFLLLDKDGKVVNGGITNVVAKSIDNQESDKTFVIQINEAQNKSGVYSVKVVKENNIVDKSIRENKLGEATFAITLADKQAPEMISAKWQVENGDNIISDGDSFDSKITIIFNESMDIATLANKANYLLGDKPLSDISAATVTPSTDGKSVVITFNKAEASPEQFGSLKVLAVKDVAGNTLKSGQLNQNLSSLSGIYGAYNPSVAFNDAIQENAVQLVAKNKVKVSAEASHLFTAVDPNKVTVVVGNTLEAQVTSVNLATDKKSVELTLSKELKPNATSDGTATVKLKADKGAFVFEGAIATDAGTSTDLVDKVKPTLVVPAKGKLLTVDAQDMITLEFDEVVAGDDAAVKQALVIKNTDGSRIPTAKYSIDNVKDNKLEITFSDISIDGAVTVELLNNIAITDVIGNYASDFAAVSSDAFVVEVLSDAAKALSAINSGTYVFADLTKAGVTGAVEAKLADYKTAIAAAKTTKGSALTLAEVQTEVNKVNTPPVVADKTTLNTKVGDAKAKKEADYTP
;
A
#
# COMPACT_ATOMS: atom_id res chain seq x y z
N MET A 1 -13.01 -52.46 58.56
CA MET A 1 -11.59 -52.35 58.13
C MET A 1 -11.52 -52.81 56.69
N ASN A 2 -10.92 -52.15 55.69
CA ASN A 2 -10.28 -50.84 55.58
C ASN A 2 -10.30 -50.47 54.08
N LYS A 3 -10.60 -49.19 53.79
CA LYS A 3 -10.28 -48.40 52.58
C LYS A 3 -10.60 -48.98 51.19
N LYS A 4 -11.59 -48.38 50.50
CA LYS A 4 -11.51 -47.88 49.11
C LYS A 4 -12.91 -47.44 48.61
N VAL A 5 -13.20 -46.15 48.67
CA VAL A 5 -14.06 -45.44 47.68
C VAL A 5 -13.60 -43.97 47.67
N VAL A 6 -12.75 -43.60 46.72
CA VAL A 6 -12.54 -42.20 46.31
C VAL A 6 -12.32 -42.24 44.80
N LEU A 7 -13.40 -42.12 44.03
CA LEU A 7 -13.37 -41.64 42.64
C LEU A 7 -14.81 -41.36 42.16
N SER A 8 -15.43 -40.30 42.69
CA SER A 8 -16.75 -39.82 42.21
C SER A 8 -17.09 -38.43 42.78
N VAL A 9 -16.25 -37.41 42.59
CA VAL A 9 -16.68 -36.00 42.83
C VAL A 9 -15.87 -34.94 42.05
N LEU A 10 -15.39 -35.21 40.84
CA LEU A 10 -14.52 -34.27 40.11
C LEU A 10 -15.09 -33.78 38.76
N SER A 11 -16.41 -33.77 38.57
CA SER A 11 -17.01 -33.38 37.28
C SER A 11 -18.23 -32.45 37.34
N THR A 12 -18.42 -31.66 38.40
CA THR A 12 -19.55 -30.68 38.43
C THR A 12 -19.18 -29.27 38.88
N THR A 13 -17.90 -28.90 39.00
CA THR A 13 -17.50 -27.55 39.47
C THR A 13 -16.56 -26.77 38.54
N LEU A 14 -16.35 -27.21 37.29
CA LEU A 14 -15.45 -26.51 36.35
C LEU A 14 -16.10 -26.07 35.03
N VAL A 15 -17.44 -26.11 34.90
CA VAL A 15 -18.10 -25.69 33.65
C VAL A 15 -19.31 -24.81 33.94
N ALA A 16 -19.03 -23.59 34.41
CA ALA A 16 -19.87 -22.39 34.27
C ALA A 16 -19.12 -21.20 34.89
N SER A 17 -18.23 -20.53 34.14
CA SER A 17 -17.85 -19.10 34.37
C SER A 17 -16.81 -18.55 33.40
N LEU A 18 -16.66 -19.10 32.19
CA LEU A 18 -15.82 -18.49 31.15
C LEU A 18 -16.63 -18.26 29.88
N ALA A 19 -17.72 -17.50 30.01
CA ALA A 19 -18.34 -16.81 28.89
C ALA A 19 -19.15 -15.63 29.44
N ALA A 20 -18.75 -14.42 29.04
CA ALA A 20 -19.51 -13.17 29.17
C ALA A 20 -19.98 -12.76 30.58
N SER A 21 -19.03 -12.31 31.40
CA SER A 21 -19.30 -11.08 32.15
C SER A 21 -18.21 -10.08 31.78
N ALA A 22 -18.60 -8.96 31.18
CA ALA A 22 -17.73 -7.80 31.17
C ALA A 22 -17.36 -7.51 32.63
N PHE A 23 -16.07 -7.52 32.95
CA PHE A 23 -15.54 -7.33 34.30
C PHE A 23 -15.89 -5.94 34.83
N ALA A 24 -17.11 -5.77 35.32
CA ALA A 24 -17.46 -4.63 36.15
C ALA A 24 -16.81 -4.87 37.52
N ALA A 25 -15.89 -3.97 37.91
CA ALA A 25 -15.34 -3.94 39.26
C ALA A 25 -16.49 -3.99 40.31
N PRO A 26 -16.22 -4.42 41.56
CA PRO A 26 -17.20 -4.27 42.63
C PRO A 26 -17.76 -2.85 42.65
N LYS A 27 -19.08 -2.73 42.83
CA LYS A 27 -19.75 -1.42 42.89
C LYS A 27 -19.21 -0.63 44.08
N ASP A 28 -19.09 0.68 43.91
CA ASP A 28 -18.62 1.59 44.94
C ASP A 28 -19.62 1.72 46.09
N GLY A 29 -19.10 1.76 47.32
CA GLY A 29 -19.90 1.78 48.53
C GLY A 29 -19.31 0.93 49.66
N ILE A 30 -20.18 0.52 50.60
CA ILE A 30 -19.80 -0.23 51.79
C ILE A 30 -20.47 -1.61 51.78
N TYR A 31 -19.66 -2.65 51.86
CA TYR A 31 -20.06 -4.04 52.00
C TYR A 31 -19.89 -4.48 53.43
N ILE A 32 -20.94 -5.06 54.02
CA ILE A 32 -20.92 -5.53 55.40
C ILE A 32 -21.28 -7.01 55.44
N GLY A 33 -20.26 -7.82 55.71
CA GLY A 33 -20.35 -9.27 55.83
C GLY A 33 -20.75 -9.73 57.23
N GLY A 34 -20.64 -11.03 57.49
CA GLY A 34 -21.07 -11.66 58.73
C GLY A 34 -22.59 -11.77 58.81
N ASP A 35 -23.18 -11.48 59.97
CA ASP A 35 -24.64 -11.65 60.16
C ASP A 35 -25.49 -10.58 59.43
N ILE A 36 -24.88 -9.49 58.97
CA ILE A 36 -25.59 -8.35 58.36
C ILE A 36 -25.82 -8.55 56.85
N LYS A 37 -24.80 -8.99 56.10
CA LYS A 37 -24.85 -9.34 54.66
C LYS A 37 -25.52 -8.29 53.78
N LYS A 38 -25.15 -7.02 53.92
CA LYS A 38 -25.74 -5.90 53.17
C LYS A 38 -24.69 -5.10 52.40
N PHE A 39 -25.09 -4.59 51.24
CA PHE A 39 -24.33 -3.65 50.43
C PHE A 39 -25.08 -2.33 50.35
N TYR A 40 -24.38 -1.25 50.71
CA TYR A 40 -24.84 0.12 50.62
C TYR A 40 -24.01 0.84 49.58
N SER A 41 -24.60 1.16 48.42
CA SER A 41 -23.90 1.98 47.43
C SER A 41 -23.67 3.40 47.96
N THR A 42 -22.70 4.09 47.38
CA THR A 42 -22.38 5.48 47.71
C THR A 42 -23.63 6.39 47.65
N ASP A 43 -24.43 6.27 46.59
CA ASP A 43 -25.69 7.03 46.44
C ASP A 43 -26.68 6.77 47.59
N VAL A 44 -26.79 5.51 48.02
CA VAL A 44 -27.69 5.15 49.11
C VAL A 44 -27.21 5.77 50.41
N LEU A 45 -25.91 5.75 50.71
CA LEU A 45 -25.32 6.34 51.93
C LEU A 45 -25.63 7.84 52.08
N PHE A 46 -25.68 8.59 50.97
CA PHE A 46 -26.00 10.01 51.00
C PHE A 46 -27.51 10.31 51.03
N GLU A 47 -28.32 9.45 50.44
CA GLU A 47 -29.75 9.73 50.19
C GLU A 47 -30.72 8.90 51.05
N MET A 48 -30.26 8.29 52.14
CA MET A 48 -31.12 7.50 53.03
C MET A 48 -32.24 8.31 53.69
N THR A 49 -33.43 7.70 53.78
CA THR A 49 -34.52 8.20 54.67
C THR A 49 -34.10 8.15 56.16
N PRO A 50 -34.73 8.92 57.06
CA PRO A 50 -34.42 8.89 58.50
C PRO A 50 -34.53 7.50 59.13
N ALA A 51 -35.50 6.69 58.69
CA ALA A 51 -35.68 5.31 59.15
C ALA A 51 -34.53 4.41 58.68
N ALA A 52 -34.15 4.51 57.40
CA ALA A 52 -33.01 3.78 56.84
C ALA A 52 -31.68 4.17 57.52
N LYS A 53 -31.46 5.46 57.83
CA LYS A 53 -30.29 5.93 58.58
C LYS A 53 -30.21 5.31 59.97
N THR A 54 -31.35 5.16 60.65
CA THR A 54 -31.41 4.54 61.98
C THR A 54 -31.08 3.05 61.90
N ALA A 55 -31.58 2.33 60.88
CA ALA A 55 -31.22 0.95 60.63
C ALA A 55 -29.72 0.78 60.33
N TYR A 56 -29.17 1.58 59.41
CA TYR A 56 -27.75 1.58 59.06
C TYR A 56 -26.85 1.87 60.28
N ASN A 57 -27.22 2.84 61.13
CA ASN A 57 -26.48 3.15 62.35
C ASN A 57 -26.51 2.00 63.38
N ASN A 58 -27.62 1.27 63.49
CA ASN A 58 -27.70 0.10 64.36
C ASN A 58 -26.87 -1.06 63.83
N GLU A 59 -26.85 -1.26 62.52
CA GLU A 59 -25.97 -2.22 61.86
C GLU A 59 -24.51 -1.85 62.12
N LEU A 60 -24.10 -0.59 61.95
CA LEU A 60 -22.73 -0.11 62.18
C LEU A 60 -22.25 -0.40 63.60
N LYS A 61 -23.14 -0.25 64.59
CA LYS A 61 -22.82 -0.61 65.99
C LYS A 61 -22.56 -2.10 66.16
N THR A 62 -23.21 -2.94 65.36
CA THR A 62 -23.08 -4.41 65.40
C THR A 62 -21.81 -4.87 64.66
N MET A 63 -21.37 -4.12 63.64
CA MET A 63 -20.14 -4.36 62.87
C MET A 63 -18.84 -4.16 63.67
N ALA A 64 -18.88 -3.39 64.77
CA ALA A 64 -17.73 -3.13 65.64
C ALA A 64 -17.11 -4.40 66.26
N THR A 65 -17.75 -5.56 66.08
CA THR A 65 -17.27 -6.87 66.54
C THR A 65 -16.25 -7.52 65.59
N ASN A 66 -16.21 -7.16 64.30
CA ASN A 66 -15.20 -7.62 63.35
C ASN A 66 -15.07 -6.67 62.14
N LEU A 67 -14.10 -5.78 62.19
CA LEU A 67 -13.88 -4.75 61.15
C LEU A 67 -13.31 -5.31 59.84
N ASN A 68 -12.80 -6.55 59.82
CA ASN A 68 -12.38 -7.22 58.58
C ASN A 68 -13.57 -7.51 57.64
N ASN A 69 -14.78 -7.62 58.20
CA ASN A 69 -15.99 -7.91 57.42
C ASN A 69 -16.64 -6.65 56.82
N VAL A 70 -16.05 -5.48 57.01
CA VAL A 70 -16.54 -4.22 56.46
C VAL A 70 -15.58 -3.77 55.37
N VAL A 71 -15.96 -3.93 54.10
CA VAL A 71 -15.13 -3.54 52.96
C VAL A 71 -15.66 -2.24 52.38
N PHE A 72 -14.79 -1.24 52.30
CA PHE A 72 -15.07 -0.01 51.55
C PHE A 72 -14.51 -0.15 50.14
N VAL A 73 -15.32 0.17 49.13
CA VAL A 73 -14.91 0.23 47.72
C VAL A 73 -15.14 1.65 47.20
N ASP A 74 -14.11 2.24 46.60
CA ASP A 74 -14.13 3.56 46.01
C ASP A 74 -14.75 3.56 44.60
N PHE A 75 -14.96 4.76 44.05
CA PHE A 75 -15.54 4.96 42.71
C PHE A 75 -14.70 4.41 41.55
N LYS A 76 -13.43 4.02 41.80
CA LYS A 76 -12.55 3.37 40.83
C LYS A 76 -12.56 1.85 40.96
N GLY A 77 -13.32 1.30 41.92
CA GLY A 77 -13.38 -0.13 42.20
C GLY A 77 -12.22 -0.64 43.06
N ASN A 78 -11.40 0.23 43.65
CA ASN A 78 -10.40 -0.18 44.63
C ASN A 78 -11.05 -0.20 46.02
N GLY A 79 -10.59 -1.07 46.90
CA GLY A 79 -11.17 -1.17 48.22
C GLY A 79 -10.27 -1.88 49.21
N ALA A 80 -10.65 -1.79 50.46
CA ALA A 80 -9.97 -2.48 51.55
C ALA A 80 -10.96 -2.69 52.70
N SER A 81 -10.66 -3.66 53.57
CA SER A 81 -11.39 -3.77 54.82
C SER A 81 -11.12 -2.56 55.72
N LEU A 82 -12.08 -2.21 56.56
CA LEU A 82 -11.94 -1.09 57.48
C LEU A 82 -10.80 -1.33 58.48
N GLN A 83 -10.54 -2.59 58.85
CA GLN A 83 -9.38 -2.99 59.66
C GLN A 83 -8.05 -2.68 58.95
N GLU A 84 -7.89 -3.04 57.67
CA GLU A 84 -6.68 -2.74 56.91
C GLU A 84 -6.46 -1.24 56.73
N MET A 85 -7.54 -0.47 56.58
CA MET A 85 -7.47 0.99 56.53
C MET A 85 -6.98 1.59 57.85
N PHE A 86 -7.31 0.98 59.00
CA PHE A 86 -6.78 1.38 60.31
C PHE A 86 -5.31 0.96 60.48
N ASP A 87 -4.95 -0.25 60.05
CA ASP A 87 -3.61 -0.81 60.26
C ASP A 87 -2.54 -0.18 59.36
N LYS A 88 -2.88 0.05 58.08
CA LYS A 88 -1.94 0.53 57.05
C LYS A 88 -2.13 2.00 56.69
N GLY A 89 -3.24 2.60 57.09
CA GLY A 89 -3.70 3.90 56.63
C GLY A 89 -4.43 3.82 55.29
N GLY A 90 -5.56 4.51 55.19
CA GLY A 90 -6.50 4.37 54.05
C GLY A 90 -5.89 4.58 52.66
N LYS A 91 -4.91 5.47 52.50
CA LYS A 91 -4.24 5.70 51.19
C LYS A 91 -3.43 4.48 50.73
N VAL A 92 -2.80 3.76 51.67
CA VAL A 92 -1.99 2.57 51.36
C VAL A 92 -2.90 1.37 51.18
N ALA A 93 -3.88 1.19 52.09
CA ALA A 93 -4.84 0.10 52.02
C ALA A 93 -5.65 0.11 50.71
N LEU A 94 -6.15 1.27 50.27
CA LEU A 94 -6.89 1.42 49.01
C LEU A 94 -6.00 1.37 47.75
N GLY A 95 -4.67 1.32 47.92
CA GLY A 95 -3.72 1.14 46.82
C GLY A 95 -3.45 -0.34 46.51
N GLU A 96 -3.89 -1.26 47.37
CA GLU A 96 -3.80 -2.70 47.14
C GLU A 96 -5.05 -3.17 46.36
N PRO A 97 -4.90 -4.10 45.39
CA PRO A 97 -6.05 -4.65 44.68
C PRO A 97 -6.91 -5.51 45.62
N LEU A 98 -8.23 -5.36 45.52
CA LEU A 98 -9.21 -6.18 46.24
C LEU A 98 -9.09 -7.66 45.83
N LYS A 99 -9.24 -8.53 46.82
CA LYS A 99 -9.15 -9.99 46.71
C LYS A 99 -10.48 -10.66 47.05
N LYS A 100 -10.65 -11.91 46.59
CA LYS A 100 -11.83 -12.74 46.91
C LYS A 100 -12.00 -12.94 48.41
N GLU A 101 -10.89 -13.00 49.14
CA GLU A 101 -10.91 -13.18 50.59
C GLU A 101 -11.48 -11.96 51.32
N ASP A 102 -11.43 -10.77 50.72
CA ASP A 102 -11.96 -9.54 51.31
C ASP A 102 -13.50 -9.56 51.36
N PHE A 103 -14.14 -10.30 50.43
CA PHE A 103 -15.60 -10.44 50.38
C PHE A 103 -16.05 -11.80 50.88
N VAL A 104 -16.57 -11.82 52.11
CA VAL A 104 -16.93 -13.07 52.82
C VAL A 104 -18.35 -13.60 52.54
N ASP A 105 -19.23 -12.80 51.92
CA ASP A 105 -20.66 -13.12 51.75
C ASP A 105 -21.21 -12.72 50.36
N LEU A 106 -22.44 -13.17 50.07
CA LEU A 106 -23.32 -12.58 49.06
C LEU A 106 -24.17 -11.49 49.72
N TYR A 107 -24.16 -10.28 49.17
CA TYR A 107 -24.72 -9.09 49.84
C TYR A 107 -26.09 -8.72 49.30
N LYS A 108 -27.02 -8.36 50.18
CA LYS A 108 -28.30 -7.76 49.79
C LYS A 108 -28.12 -6.27 49.49
N VAL A 109 -28.50 -5.82 48.31
CA VAL A 109 -28.43 -4.40 47.91
C VAL A 109 -29.53 -3.64 48.63
N VAL A 110 -29.13 -2.61 49.38
CA VAL A 110 -30.07 -1.79 50.15
C VAL A 110 -30.52 -0.59 49.32
N ASN A 111 -31.82 -0.31 49.30
CA ASN A 111 -32.43 0.85 48.66
C ASN A 111 -32.45 2.07 49.60
N LYS A 112 -32.72 3.27 49.06
CA LYS A 112 -32.78 4.54 49.83
C LYS A 112 -33.79 4.54 50.98
N ASP A 113 -34.83 3.70 50.91
CA ASP A 113 -35.86 3.50 51.94
C ASP A 113 -35.49 2.45 53.00
N GLY A 114 -34.37 1.74 52.85
CA GLY A 114 -33.90 0.70 53.76
C GLY A 114 -34.38 -0.72 53.40
N SER A 115 -35.20 -0.88 52.35
CA SER A 115 -35.58 -2.19 51.81
C SER A 115 -34.42 -2.84 51.03
N SER A 116 -34.49 -4.15 50.78
CA SER A 116 -33.50 -4.86 49.94
C SER A 116 -34.17 -5.94 49.09
N THR A 117 -34.07 -5.83 47.76
CA THR A 117 -34.73 -6.75 46.81
C THR A 117 -33.76 -7.42 45.83
N ALA A 118 -32.53 -6.92 45.71
CA ALA A 118 -31.49 -7.46 44.83
C ALA A 118 -30.29 -7.97 45.65
N THR A 119 -29.45 -8.79 45.02
CA THR A 119 -28.18 -9.29 45.60
C THR A 119 -26.99 -8.90 44.74
N GLU A 120 -25.85 -8.65 45.38
CA GLU A 120 -24.57 -8.28 44.77
C GLU A 120 -23.51 -9.30 45.19
N ASN A 121 -22.89 -9.97 44.20
CA ASN A 121 -21.76 -10.86 44.42
C ASN A 121 -20.44 -10.14 44.08
N ALA A 122 -19.91 -9.37 45.03
CA ALA A 122 -18.64 -8.68 44.84
C ALA A 122 -17.45 -9.65 44.77
N ARG A 123 -17.55 -10.83 45.39
CA ARG A 123 -16.50 -11.86 45.39
C ARG A 123 -16.19 -12.39 43.98
N ASP A 124 -17.19 -12.49 43.11
CA ASP A 124 -16.99 -12.95 41.73
C ASP A 124 -16.35 -11.89 40.82
N LYS A 125 -16.19 -10.66 41.32
CA LYS A 125 -15.67 -9.49 40.59
C LYS A 125 -14.24 -9.10 40.97
N VAL A 126 -13.62 -9.86 41.88
CA VAL A 126 -12.26 -9.66 42.40
C VAL A 126 -11.41 -10.91 42.18
N ASP A 127 -10.09 -10.76 42.09
CA ASP A 127 -9.14 -11.80 41.65
C ASP A 127 -9.61 -12.57 40.41
N GLY A 128 -9.83 -11.85 39.30
CA GLY A 128 -9.64 -12.46 37.99
C GLY A 128 -8.19 -12.93 37.94
N THR A 129 -7.96 -14.25 37.89
CA THR A 129 -6.59 -14.79 37.82
C THR A 129 -5.89 -14.11 36.64
N THR A 130 -4.86 -13.31 36.91
CA THR A 130 -3.93 -12.88 35.86
C THR A 130 -3.51 -14.14 35.11
N PRO A 131 -3.73 -14.25 33.79
CA PRO A 131 -3.30 -15.43 33.07
C PRO A 131 -1.78 -15.55 33.27
N GLY A 132 -1.33 -16.52 34.07
CA GLY A 132 0.12 -16.75 34.24
C GLY A 132 0.82 -16.93 32.89
N ASP A 133 2.11 -16.65 32.82
CA ASP A 133 2.84 -16.67 31.55
C ASP A 133 2.71 -18.01 30.81
N LEU A 134 2.57 -17.95 29.48
CA LEU A 134 2.69 -19.13 28.63
C LEU A 134 4.16 -19.56 28.61
N LYS A 135 4.43 -20.83 28.89
CA LYS A 135 5.78 -21.41 28.87
C LYS A 135 5.79 -22.82 28.32
N VAL A 136 6.92 -23.20 27.74
CA VAL A 136 7.26 -24.60 27.45
C VAL A 136 7.65 -25.26 28.78
N GLU A 137 6.90 -26.29 29.19
CA GLU A 137 7.18 -27.09 30.38
C GLU A 137 8.29 -28.11 30.14
N SER A 138 8.28 -28.76 28.98
CA SER A 138 9.25 -29.79 28.63
C SER A 138 9.29 -30.07 27.14
N VAL A 139 10.44 -30.54 26.65
CA VAL A 139 10.60 -31.15 25.33
C VAL A 139 11.13 -32.57 25.51
N SER A 140 10.44 -33.57 24.98
CA SER A 140 10.82 -34.98 25.07
C SER A 140 10.92 -35.63 23.70
N ALA A 141 11.99 -36.42 23.48
CA ALA A 141 12.19 -37.23 22.28
C ALA A 141 12.65 -38.64 22.66
N ASN A 142 11.85 -39.27 23.52
CA ASN A 142 12.11 -40.58 24.10
C ASN A 142 11.61 -41.75 23.25
N ASN A 143 11.07 -41.48 22.05
CA ASN A 143 10.69 -42.45 21.05
C ASN A 143 11.15 -41.96 19.67
N LEU A 144 11.16 -42.84 18.66
CA LEU A 144 11.57 -42.46 17.31
C LEU A 144 10.44 -41.91 16.43
N ARG A 145 9.21 -41.80 16.92
CA ARG A 145 8.09 -41.27 16.13
C ARG A 145 7.96 -39.76 16.25
N THR A 146 8.12 -39.22 17.46
CA THR A 146 7.78 -37.83 17.77
C THR A 146 8.83 -37.13 18.64
N ILE A 147 8.93 -35.82 18.46
CA ILE A 147 9.45 -34.90 19.48
C ILE A 147 8.24 -34.14 20.05
N ALA A 148 7.95 -34.32 21.34
CA ALA A 148 6.80 -33.71 22.00
C ALA A 148 7.22 -32.46 22.78
N ILE A 149 6.54 -31.34 22.53
CA ILE A 149 6.72 -30.06 23.21
C ILE A 149 5.49 -29.82 24.08
N LYS A 150 5.65 -29.85 25.39
CA LYS A 150 4.56 -29.63 26.35
C LYS A 150 4.55 -28.18 26.81
N PHE A 151 3.37 -27.57 26.81
CA PHE A 151 3.09 -26.23 27.29
C PHE A 151 2.26 -26.28 28.58
N ASN A 152 2.39 -25.26 29.43
CA ASN A 152 1.61 -25.17 30.66
C ASN A 152 0.13 -24.80 30.40
N LYS A 153 -0.17 -24.32 29.19
CA LYS A 153 -1.48 -23.84 28.75
C LYS A 153 -1.70 -24.22 27.29
N ALA A 154 -2.97 -24.24 26.87
CA ALA A 154 -3.30 -24.49 25.48
C ALA A 154 -2.73 -23.37 24.58
N VAL A 155 -2.21 -23.73 23.42
CA VAL A 155 -1.64 -22.79 22.43
C VAL A 155 -2.58 -22.60 21.23
N ASP A 156 -2.43 -21.49 20.52
CA ASP A 156 -3.19 -21.27 19.28
C ASP A 156 -2.86 -22.34 18.26
N GLN A 157 -3.87 -23.10 17.82
CA GLN A 157 -3.68 -24.24 16.93
C GLN A 157 -3.09 -23.84 15.59
N LYS A 158 -3.56 -22.75 14.99
CA LYS A 158 -3.10 -22.31 13.66
C LYS A 158 -1.65 -21.87 13.73
N GLU A 159 -1.26 -21.13 14.76
CA GLU A 159 0.12 -20.71 14.98
C GLU A 159 1.02 -21.91 15.33
N ALA A 160 0.58 -22.83 16.18
CA ALA A 160 1.37 -24.00 16.58
C ALA A 160 1.71 -24.93 15.40
N GLU A 161 0.83 -24.97 14.39
CA GLU A 161 1.00 -25.76 13.17
C GLU A 161 1.85 -25.06 12.09
N GLN A 162 2.22 -23.78 12.28
CA GLN A 162 3.05 -23.00 11.35
C GLN A 162 4.55 -23.25 11.49
N SER A 163 5.26 -23.31 10.36
CA SER A 163 6.71 -23.45 10.29
C SER A 163 7.46 -22.18 10.73
N THR A 164 6.81 -21.02 10.68
CA THR A 164 7.39 -19.76 11.17
C THR A 164 7.47 -19.72 12.69
N LYS A 165 6.53 -20.39 13.37
CA LYS A 165 6.39 -20.42 14.83
C LYS A 165 7.14 -21.56 15.49
N VAL A 166 7.12 -22.77 14.91
CA VAL A 166 7.81 -23.94 15.47
C VAL A 166 8.68 -24.62 14.41
N LYS A 167 9.99 -24.60 14.63
CA LYS A 167 11.01 -25.13 13.73
C LYS A 167 11.82 -26.23 14.40
N LEU A 168 12.29 -27.15 13.57
CA LEU A 168 13.25 -28.18 13.94
C LEU A 168 14.46 -28.05 13.01
N PHE A 169 15.66 -28.09 13.56
CA PHE A 169 16.90 -28.04 12.80
C PHE A 169 17.76 -29.28 13.05
N ASP A 170 18.37 -29.77 11.98
CA ASP A 170 19.45 -30.75 11.99
C ASP A 170 20.77 -30.01 11.73
N GLY A 171 21.53 -29.76 12.79
CA GLY A 171 22.63 -28.80 12.75
C GLY A 171 22.13 -27.39 12.44
N THR A 172 22.53 -26.83 11.29
CA THR A 172 22.07 -25.53 10.79
C THR A 172 20.95 -25.64 9.76
N ALA A 173 20.66 -26.85 9.25
CA ALA A 173 19.65 -27.06 8.22
C ALA A 173 18.26 -27.21 8.85
N SER A 174 17.26 -26.52 8.29
CA SER A 174 15.86 -26.68 8.72
C SER A 174 15.31 -28.04 8.25
N THR A 175 14.66 -28.76 9.14
CA THR A 175 14.01 -30.05 8.85
C THR A 175 12.54 -29.84 8.55
N ALA A 176 12.04 -30.47 7.48
CA ALA A 176 10.62 -30.47 7.17
C ALA A 176 9.88 -31.43 8.11
N ILE A 177 8.91 -30.91 8.85
CA ILE A 177 8.17 -31.65 9.86
C ILE A 177 6.66 -31.46 9.72
N LYS A 178 5.90 -32.46 10.14
CA LYS A 178 4.49 -32.32 10.47
C LYS A 178 4.38 -31.86 11.91
N ARG A 179 3.45 -30.94 12.17
CA ARG A 179 3.11 -30.41 13.49
C ARG A 179 1.69 -30.85 13.80
N GLU A 180 1.51 -31.61 14.86
CA GLU A 180 0.19 -32.08 15.30
C GLU A 180 0.00 -31.73 16.77
N LEU A 181 -0.99 -30.88 17.06
CA LEU A 181 -1.32 -30.48 18.41
C LEU A 181 -2.22 -31.54 19.07
N SER A 182 -1.97 -31.84 20.34
CA SER A 182 -2.84 -32.70 21.15
C SER A 182 -4.24 -32.12 21.29
N GLU A 183 -5.23 -32.98 21.58
CA GLU A 183 -6.63 -32.58 21.69
C GLU A 183 -6.87 -31.52 22.78
N ASP A 184 -6.07 -31.54 23.86
CA ASP A 184 -6.12 -30.54 24.94
C ASP A 184 -5.39 -29.22 24.61
N GLY A 185 -4.74 -29.14 23.45
CA GLY A 185 -3.99 -27.98 22.99
C GLY A 185 -2.64 -27.75 23.69
N LYS A 186 -2.19 -28.66 24.56
CA LYS A 186 -1.02 -28.43 25.44
C LYS A 186 0.23 -29.16 25.02
N THR A 187 0.18 -30.10 24.08
CA THR A 187 1.35 -30.85 23.62
C THR A 187 1.42 -30.80 22.10
N LEU A 188 2.48 -30.24 21.55
CA LEU A 188 2.74 -30.24 20.12
C LEU A 188 3.69 -31.38 19.76
N TYR A 189 3.26 -32.27 18.89
CA TYR A 189 4.06 -33.36 18.34
C TYR A 189 4.69 -32.95 17.02
N LEU A 190 6.02 -33.03 16.95
CA LEU A 190 6.79 -32.86 15.72
C LEU A 190 7.11 -34.24 15.15
N ILE A 191 6.85 -34.43 13.85
CA ILE A 191 7.07 -35.70 13.13
C ILE A 191 7.88 -35.40 11.88
N ASP A 192 8.88 -36.23 11.56
CA ASP A 192 9.62 -36.10 10.31
C ASP A 192 8.70 -36.33 9.10
N ASN A 193 8.60 -35.35 8.19
CA ASN A 193 7.69 -35.46 7.03
C ASN A 193 8.14 -36.49 5.99
N ALA A 194 9.44 -36.74 5.88
CA ALA A 194 9.99 -37.58 4.82
C ALA A 194 9.87 -39.07 5.17
N THR A 195 10.12 -39.42 6.43
CA THR A 195 10.19 -40.82 6.87
C THR A 195 9.09 -41.19 7.86
N GLY A 196 8.44 -40.21 8.51
CA GLY A 196 7.55 -40.46 9.64
C GLY A 196 8.27 -40.98 10.90
N LYS A 197 9.61 -40.94 10.92
CA LYS A 197 10.46 -41.51 11.98
C LYS A 197 11.81 -40.81 12.08
N PHE A 198 12.21 -40.43 13.28
CA PHE A 198 13.53 -39.87 13.58
C PHE A 198 14.62 -40.95 13.67
N VAL A 199 15.86 -40.53 13.40
CA VAL A 199 17.05 -41.38 13.48
C VAL A 199 17.48 -41.59 14.93
N GLN A 200 17.74 -42.84 15.32
CA GLN A 200 18.23 -43.21 16.64
C GLN A 200 19.54 -42.48 16.98
N GLY A 201 19.59 -41.87 18.17
CA GLY A 201 20.76 -41.19 18.72
C GLY A 201 21.09 -39.82 18.12
N LYS A 202 20.27 -39.30 17.19
CA LYS A 202 20.51 -38.01 16.53
C LYS A 202 20.02 -36.82 17.37
N SER A 203 20.68 -35.67 17.25
CA SER A 203 20.32 -34.44 17.98
C SER A 203 19.67 -33.42 17.04
N TYR A 204 18.61 -32.77 17.51
CA TYR A 204 17.87 -31.75 16.79
C TYR A 204 17.68 -30.52 17.67
N LYS A 205 17.68 -29.34 17.06
CA LYS A 205 17.39 -28.08 17.73
C LYS A 205 15.93 -27.69 17.48
N VAL A 206 15.17 -27.52 18.54
CA VAL A 206 13.76 -27.07 18.51
C VAL A 206 13.74 -25.59 18.84
N THR A 207 13.03 -24.80 18.04
CA THR A 207 12.75 -23.38 18.33
C THR A 207 11.27 -23.09 18.26
N VAL A 208 10.75 -22.38 19.26
CA VAL A 208 9.41 -21.79 19.30
C VAL A 208 9.58 -20.27 19.31
N ASP A 209 8.92 -19.57 18.39
CA ASP A 209 9.08 -18.13 18.19
C ASP A 209 7.72 -17.41 18.15
N GLY A 210 7.43 -16.69 19.22
CA GLY A 210 6.27 -15.84 19.41
C GLY A 210 4.95 -16.60 19.31
N LEU A 211 4.91 -17.85 19.77
CA LEU A 211 3.72 -18.69 19.73
C LEU A 211 2.71 -18.21 20.79
N LYS A 212 1.48 -17.94 20.38
CA LYS A 212 0.42 -17.47 21.30
C LYS A 212 -0.25 -18.58 22.08
N ALA A 213 -0.79 -18.21 23.24
CA ALA A 213 -1.80 -19.00 23.94
C ALA A 213 -3.08 -19.07 23.10
N ALA A 214 -3.86 -20.14 23.25
CA ALA A 214 -5.15 -20.30 22.57
C ALA A 214 -6.13 -19.18 22.94
N GLU A 215 -6.01 -18.66 24.17
CA GLU A 215 -6.80 -17.56 24.70
C GLU A 215 -5.88 -16.45 25.24
N GLY A 216 -6.22 -15.20 24.93
CA GLY A 216 -5.48 -14.02 25.38
C GLY A 216 -4.31 -13.63 24.49
N THR A 217 -3.38 -12.83 25.03
CA THR A 217 -2.26 -12.21 24.28
C THR A 217 -0.89 -12.74 24.68
N ALA A 218 -0.80 -13.73 25.57
CA ALA A 218 0.46 -14.29 26.03
C ALA A 218 1.18 -15.04 24.90
N THR A 219 2.48 -14.82 24.76
CA THR A 219 3.35 -15.52 23.79
C THR A 219 4.51 -16.23 24.47
N VAL A 220 5.09 -17.22 23.80
CA VAL A 220 6.29 -17.92 24.25
C VAL A 220 7.36 -17.97 23.15
N ASN A 221 8.60 -17.67 23.56
CA ASN A 221 9.82 -17.96 22.82
C ASN A 221 10.59 -19.04 23.57
N PHE A 222 11.13 -20.03 22.86
CA PHE A 222 11.86 -21.12 23.49
C PHE A 222 12.84 -21.75 22.50
N GLU A 223 14.03 -22.13 22.95
CA GLU A 223 14.99 -22.89 22.15
C GLU A 223 15.64 -23.97 23.02
N THR A 224 15.74 -25.18 22.48
CA THR A 224 16.49 -26.27 23.13
C THR A 224 17.04 -27.25 22.09
N THR A 225 18.10 -27.97 22.44
CA THR A 225 18.55 -29.14 21.68
C THR A 225 18.08 -30.40 22.38
N VAL A 226 17.54 -31.34 21.60
CA VAL A 226 17.01 -32.61 22.07
C VAL A 226 17.60 -33.76 21.26
N LYS A 227 17.93 -34.87 21.93
CA LYS A 227 18.44 -36.09 21.29
C LYS A 227 17.32 -37.13 21.21
N THR A 228 17.04 -37.62 20.01
CA THR A 228 16.07 -38.72 19.79
C THR A 228 16.70 -40.03 20.22
N LEU A 229 16.23 -40.59 21.33
CA LEU A 229 16.74 -41.84 21.89
C LEU A 229 15.59 -42.70 22.39
N ASP A 230 15.52 -43.92 21.88
CA ASP A 230 14.49 -44.89 22.22
C ASP A 230 15.12 -46.22 22.63
N THR A 231 14.89 -46.63 23.88
CA THR A 231 15.47 -47.84 24.48
C THR A 231 14.49 -48.63 25.34
N GLU A 232 13.25 -48.17 25.45
CA GLU A 232 12.22 -48.81 26.29
C GLU A 232 11.32 -49.68 25.41
N VAL A 233 10.85 -50.81 25.93
CA VAL A 233 9.88 -51.64 25.20
C VAL A 233 8.47 -51.05 25.34
N PRO A 234 7.62 -51.09 24.30
CA PRO A 234 6.28 -50.56 24.39
C PRO A 234 5.42 -51.42 25.32
N VAL A 235 4.68 -50.78 26.22
CA VAL A 235 3.81 -51.42 27.22
C VAL A 235 2.36 -51.04 26.97
N ALA A 236 1.46 -52.03 26.84
CA ALA A 236 0.02 -51.78 26.89
C ALA A 236 -0.39 -51.37 28.33
N LYS A 237 -0.92 -50.16 28.49
CA LYS A 237 -1.33 -49.60 29.79
C LYS A 237 -2.78 -49.90 30.13
N SER A 238 -3.69 -49.74 29.18
CA SER A 238 -5.13 -49.98 29.36
C SER A 238 -5.83 -50.32 28.06
N ALA A 239 -6.99 -50.98 28.19
CA ALA A 239 -7.97 -51.16 27.13
C ALA A 239 -9.34 -50.70 27.64
N THR A 240 -10.08 -49.95 26.83
CA THR A 240 -11.38 -49.39 27.19
C THR A 240 -12.35 -49.55 26.03
N LEU A 241 -13.49 -50.20 26.27
CA LEU A 241 -14.62 -50.14 25.35
C LEU A 241 -15.41 -48.86 25.66
N THR A 242 -15.29 -47.85 24.82
CA THR A 242 -16.00 -46.56 25.01
C THR A 242 -17.40 -46.59 24.40
N SER A 243 -17.64 -47.51 23.48
CA SER A 243 -18.95 -47.81 22.90
C SER A 243 -18.99 -49.27 22.42
N PRO A 244 -20.16 -49.79 21.99
CA PRO A 244 -20.26 -51.11 21.36
C PRO A 244 -19.33 -51.28 20.15
N LYS A 245 -18.95 -50.20 19.46
CA LYS A 245 -18.10 -50.25 18.26
C LYS A 245 -16.74 -49.59 18.42
N THR A 246 -16.36 -49.18 19.63
CA THR A 246 -15.11 -48.42 19.82
C THR A 246 -14.29 -49.01 20.95
N LEU A 247 -13.09 -49.47 20.60
CA LEU A 247 -12.06 -49.91 21.52
C LEU A 247 -10.90 -48.92 21.51
N GLU A 248 -10.54 -48.40 22.67
CA GLU A 248 -9.37 -47.55 22.86
C GLU A 248 -8.28 -48.32 23.63
N LEU A 249 -7.07 -48.31 23.10
CA LEU A 249 -5.88 -48.90 23.72
C LEU A 249 -4.87 -47.79 24.01
N GLN A 250 -4.36 -47.73 25.24
CA GLN A 250 -3.28 -46.80 25.60
C GLN A 250 -1.97 -47.56 25.76
N PHE A 251 -0.90 -47.07 25.13
CA PHE A 251 0.45 -47.62 25.24
C PHE A 251 1.40 -46.65 25.99
N SER A 252 2.60 -47.12 26.35
CA SER A 252 3.66 -46.27 26.92
C SER A 252 4.20 -45.23 25.95
N GLU A 253 4.12 -45.54 24.66
CA GLU A 253 4.64 -44.78 23.55
C GLU A 253 3.89 -45.17 22.26
N PRO A 254 4.07 -44.42 21.15
CA PRO A 254 3.47 -44.77 19.87
C PRO A 254 3.92 -46.15 19.38
N VAL A 255 2.95 -46.98 19.00
CA VAL A 255 3.18 -48.31 18.40
C VAL A 255 2.96 -48.29 16.90
N ASP A 256 3.74 -49.09 16.18
CA ASP A 256 3.58 -49.34 14.75
C ASP A 256 2.49 -50.41 14.53
N ILE A 257 1.29 -49.94 14.20
CA ILE A 257 0.11 -50.77 13.92
C ILE A 257 -0.49 -50.39 12.57
N THR A 258 -1.03 -51.37 11.85
CA THR A 258 -1.74 -51.13 10.59
C THR A 258 -2.89 -50.14 10.77
N THR A 259 -3.05 -49.22 9.82
CA THR A 259 -4.16 -48.27 9.75
C THR A 259 -5.28 -48.72 8.81
N ALA A 260 -5.07 -49.83 8.09
CA ALA A 260 -6.04 -50.36 7.14
C ALA A 260 -7.20 -51.07 7.85
N SER A 261 -8.39 -51.03 7.25
CA SER A 261 -9.51 -51.88 7.68
C SER A 261 -9.17 -53.35 7.43
N GLY A 262 -9.57 -54.23 8.35
CA GLY A 262 -9.34 -55.66 8.22
C GLY A 262 -9.35 -56.38 9.57
N VAL A 263 -9.02 -57.67 9.53
CA VAL A 263 -8.86 -58.49 10.73
C VAL A 263 -7.47 -58.22 11.32
N LEU A 264 -7.44 -57.87 12.61
CA LEU A 264 -6.20 -57.64 13.37
C LEU A 264 -5.63 -58.96 13.89
N THR A 265 -5.23 -59.83 12.96
CA THR A 265 -4.76 -61.20 13.22
C THR A 265 -3.63 -61.22 14.23
N ASP A 266 -3.87 -61.83 15.40
CA ASP A 266 -2.92 -61.99 16.50
C ASP A 266 -2.34 -60.67 17.06
N LEU A 267 -2.96 -59.53 16.71
CA LEU A 267 -2.60 -58.20 17.21
C LEU A 267 -3.54 -57.75 18.32
N VAL A 268 -4.85 -57.85 18.08
CA VAL A 268 -5.89 -57.45 19.03
C VAL A 268 -7.03 -58.47 19.01
N GLN A 269 -7.37 -59.00 20.19
CA GLN A 269 -8.45 -59.97 20.36
C GLN A 269 -9.44 -59.50 21.44
N ILE A 270 -10.73 -59.78 21.21
CA ILE A 270 -11.79 -59.64 22.23
C ILE A 270 -12.36 -61.05 22.46
N ASP A 271 -12.34 -61.51 23.71
CA ASP A 271 -12.77 -62.84 24.14
C ASP A 271 -12.10 -63.98 23.35
N GLY A 272 -10.82 -63.79 23.02
CA GLY A 272 -10.02 -64.75 22.24
C GLY A 272 -10.29 -64.74 20.73
N ILE A 273 -11.13 -63.83 20.23
CA ILE A 273 -11.46 -63.69 18.80
C ILE A 273 -10.73 -62.47 18.24
N ASN A 274 -10.06 -62.62 17.09
CA ASN A 274 -9.39 -61.51 16.40
C ASN A 274 -10.41 -60.40 16.05
N VAL A 275 -10.07 -59.17 16.39
CA VAL A 275 -10.91 -58.01 16.08
C VAL A 275 -10.99 -57.77 14.58
N PHE A 276 -12.20 -57.59 14.05
CA PHE A 276 -12.41 -56.99 12.74
C PHE A 276 -12.55 -55.47 12.88
N ALA A 277 -11.52 -54.74 12.46
CA ALA A 277 -11.48 -53.28 12.52
C ALA A 277 -12.03 -52.66 11.22
N SER A 278 -13.08 -51.85 11.34
CA SER A 278 -13.51 -50.93 10.28
C SER A 278 -12.50 -49.80 10.09
N SER A 279 -11.84 -49.34 11.17
CA SER A 279 -10.70 -48.45 11.07
C SER A 279 -9.80 -48.59 12.30
N VAL A 280 -8.51 -48.28 12.13
CA VAL A 280 -7.52 -48.19 13.22
C VAL A 280 -6.85 -46.83 13.12
N LYS A 281 -6.94 -46.04 14.17
CA LYS A 281 -6.39 -44.68 14.26
C LYS A 281 -5.37 -44.62 15.40
N PRO A 282 -4.06 -44.83 15.13
CA PRO A 282 -3.01 -44.55 16.09
C PRO A 282 -2.79 -43.03 16.22
N SER A 283 -2.54 -42.58 17.46
CA SER A 283 -2.22 -41.22 17.83
C SER A 283 -0.79 -41.13 18.37
N ASN A 284 -0.20 -39.93 18.33
CA ASN A 284 1.19 -39.69 18.73
C ASN A 284 1.41 -39.68 20.26
N ASP A 285 0.33 -39.68 21.05
CA ASP A 285 0.37 -39.83 22.50
C ASP A 285 0.39 -41.31 22.94
N GLY A 286 0.43 -42.25 21.99
CA GLY A 286 0.38 -43.68 22.26
C GLY A 286 -1.04 -44.25 22.41
N THR A 287 -2.07 -43.46 22.10
CA THR A 287 -3.47 -43.95 22.04
C THR A 287 -3.74 -44.59 20.68
N VAL A 288 -4.41 -45.75 20.65
CA VAL A 288 -4.92 -46.38 19.44
C VAL A 288 -6.43 -46.54 19.56
N THR A 289 -7.17 -45.82 18.72
CA THR A 289 -8.63 -45.97 18.61
C THR A 289 -8.97 -46.94 17.49
N ILE A 290 -9.66 -48.02 17.83
CA ILE A 290 -10.12 -49.05 16.90
C ILE A 290 -11.64 -48.95 16.79
N THR A 291 -12.12 -48.67 15.58
CA THR A 291 -13.55 -48.80 15.26
C THR A 291 -13.81 -50.24 14.82
N LEU A 292 -14.66 -50.95 15.55
CA LEU A 292 -15.01 -52.34 15.32
C LEU A 292 -16.09 -52.42 14.22
N GLY A 293 -15.96 -53.39 13.32
CA GLY A 293 -16.99 -53.62 12.30
C GLY A 293 -18.25 -54.28 12.85
N ASN A 294 -18.13 -55.05 13.93
CA ASN A 294 -19.25 -55.64 14.65
C ASN A 294 -19.35 -55.06 16.05
N PRO A 295 -20.57 -54.76 16.54
CA PRO A 295 -20.75 -54.27 17.90
C PRO A 295 -20.47 -55.37 18.94
N VAL A 296 -19.85 -54.99 20.03
CA VAL A 296 -19.67 -55.78 21.25
C VAL A 296 -20.93 -55.63 22.12
N THR A 297 -21.33 -56.71 22.78
CA THR A 297 -22.49 -56.71 23.68
C THR A 297 -22.21 -55.93 24.96
N VAL A 298 -23.24 -55.42 25.62
CA VAL A 298 -23.10 -54.88 26.99
C VAL A 298 -22.68 -56.02 27.93
N GLY A 299 -21.72 -55.76 28.81
CA GLY A 299 -21.20 -56.76 29.76
C GLY A 299 -19.68 -56.80 29.86
N ALA A 300 -19.17 -57.85 30.50
CA ALA A 300 -17.74 -58.06 30.73
C ALA A 300 -17.09 -58.78 29.55
N HIS A 301 -15.90 -58.33 29.15
CA HIS A 301 -15.11 -58.84 28.03
C HIS A 301 -13.61 -58.89 28.40
N LYS A 302 -12.84 -59.71 27.69
CA LYS A 302 -11.37 -59.75 27.78
C LYS A 302 -10.73 -59.22 26.52
N VAL A 303 -9.95 -58.15 26.63
CA VAL A 303 -9.17 -57.58 25.52
C VAL A 303 -7.71 -58.04 25.63
N LYS A 304 -7.18 -58.68 24.59
CA LYS A 304 -5.77 -59.07 24.49
C LYS A 304 -5.07 -58.28 23.41
N VAL A 305 -3.86 -57.82 23.70
CA VAL A 305 -2.97 -57.15 22.74
C VAL A 305 -1.65 -57.90 22.66
N SER A 306 -1.15 -58.18 21.46
CA SER A 306 0.09 -58.96 21.25
C SER A 306 0.78 -58.60 19.93
N ASN A 307 2.05 -59.02 19.78
CA ASN A 307 2.81 -58.98 18.51
C ASN A 307 2.98 -57.59 17.86
N LEU A 308 2.72 -56.50 18.59
CA LEU A 308 3.01 -55.14 18.15
C LEU A 308 4.48 -54.77 18.41
N LYS A 309 4.97 -53.77 17.69
CA LYS A 309 6.29 -53.16 17.89
C LYS A 309 6.15 -51.65 17.96
N ASP A 310 7.12 -50.98 18.57
CA ASP A 310 7.22 -49.52 18.52
C ASP A 310 7.93 -49.04 17.23
N PHE A 311 8.18 -47.73 17.16
CA PHE A 311 8.93 -47.13 16.06
C PHE A 311 10.44 -47.39 16.13
N ALA A 312 11.02 -47.87 17.24
CA ALA A 312 12.38 -48.39 17.30
C ALA A 312 12.50 -49.86 16.84
N GLY A 313 11.37 -50.56 16.66
CA GLY A 313 11.29 -51.97 16.32
C GLY A 313 11.35 -52.91 17.53
N LEU A 314 11.23 -52.39 18.76
CA LEU A 314 11.22 -53.19 19.98
C LEU A 314 9.83 -53.83 20.16
N PRO A 315 9.78 -55.13 20.54
CA PRO A 315 8.51 -55.85 20.63
C PRO A 315 7.73 -55.56 21.92
N LEU A 316 6.41 -55.47 21.79
CA LEU A 316 5.47 -55.38 22.89
C LEU A 316 5.28 -56.75 23.57
N GLU A 317 5.33 -56.77 24.91
CA GLU A 317 4.93 -57.94 25.69
C GLU A 317 3.40 -58.08 25.68
N ALA A 318 2.90 -59.28 25.35
CA ALA A 318 1.47 -59.53 25.25
C ALA A 318 0.76 -59.31 26.59
N LYS A 319 -0.41 -58.68 26.55
CA LYS A 319 -1.16 -58.33 27.77
C LYS A 319 -2.66 -58.46 27.58
N GLU A 320 -3.33 -58.90 28.63
CA GLU A 320 -4.79 -59.02 28.71
C GLU A 320 -5.37 -58.02 29.71
N PHE A 321 -6.56 -57.50 29.39
CA PHE A 321 -7.34 -56.58 30.21
C PHE A 321 -8.76 -57.09 30.36
N ASP A 322 -9.26 -57.11 31.60
CA ASP A 322 -10.69 -57.25 31.86
C ASP A 322 -11.36 -55.89 31.66
N VAL A 323 -12.31 -55.82 30.73
CA VAL A 323 -13.06 -54.60 30.41
C VAL A 323 -14.56 -54.86 30.59
N THR A 324 -15.33 -53.81 30.87
CA THR A 324 -16.80 -53.91 30.97
C THR A 324 -17.42 -52.77 30.21
N LEU A 325 -18.32 -53.09 29.27
CA LEU A 325 -19.11 -52.12 28.54
C LEU A 325 -20.43 -51.89 29.28
N GLY A 326 -20.71 -50.63 29.65
CA GLY A 326 -21.96 -50.22 30.27
C GLY A 326 -23.10 -50.10 29.25
N ALA A 327 -24.35 -50.04 29.73
CA ALA A 327 -25.49 -49.68 28.90
C ALA A 327 -25.67 -48.16 28.87
N ASP A 328 -26.01 -47.62 27.71
CA ASP A 328 -26.44 -46.23 27.54
C ASP A 328 -27.83 -46.19 26.90
N THR A 329 -28.70 -45.32 27.40
CA THR A 329 -30.07 -45.12 26.90
C THR A 329 -30.43 -43.66 26.68
N THR A 330 -29.49 -42.73 26.93
CA THR A 330 -29.73 -41.29 26.81
C THR A 330 -29.28 -40.80 25.44
N PRO A 331 -30.15 -40.12 24.66
CA PRO A 331 -29.71 -39.50 23.41
C PRO A 331 -28.81 -38.28 23.66
N PRO A 332 -27.91 -37.96 22.72
CA PRO A 332 -27.02 -36.81 22.85
C PRO A 332 -27.78 -35.48 22.88
N ALA A 333 -27.27 -34.49 23.61
CA ALA A 333 -27.81 -33.14 23.69
C ALA A 333 -26.73 -32.10 23.37
N VAL A 334 -27.10 -30.94 22.84
CA VAL A 334 -26.18 -29.81 22.69
C VAL A 334 -26.06 -29.09 24.04
N THR A 335 -24.83 -28.93 24.54
CA THR A 335 -24.51 -28.27 25.81
C THR A 335 -23.91 -26.88 25.62
N GLY A 336 -23.41 -26.57 24.43
CA GLY A 336 -22.83 -25.26 24.13
C GLY A 336 -22.74 -24.98 22.63
N VAL A 337 -22.86 -23.69 22.29
CA VAL A 337 -22.56 -23.16 20.97
C VAL A 337 -21.66 -21.92 21.14
N GLU A 338 -20.46 -21.96 20.57
CA GLU A 338 -19.50 -20.85 20.54
C GLU A 338 -19.44 -20.29 19.12
N VAL A 339 -19.67 -18.98 18.94
CA VAL A 339 -19.55 -18.34 17.64
C VAL A 339 -18.09 -17.97 17.40
N VAL A 340 -17.46 -18.57 16.38
CA VAL A 340 -16.05 -18.30 16.03
C VAL A 340 -15.96 -17.05 15.16
N ASN A 341 -16.84 -16.95 14.16
CA ASN A 341 -17.02 -15.80 13.29
C ASN A 341 -18.41 -15.87 12.64
N ALA A 342 -18.75 -14.90 11.78
CA ALA A 342 -20.07 -14.85 11.15
C ALA A 342 -20.43 -16.14 10.37
N SER A 343 -19.47 -16.88 9.82
CA SER A 343 -19.72 -18.09 9.04
C SER A 343 -19.39 -19.38 9.78
N THR A 344 -18.95 -19.33 11.04
CA THR A 344 -18.44 -20.51 11.74
C THR A 344 -18.85 -20.53 13.20
N ILE A 345 -19.39 -21.67 13.64
CA ILE A 345 -19.72 -21.94 15.05
C ILE A 345 -19.05 -23.23 15.51
N LYS A 346 -18.78 -23.38 16.81
CA LYS A 346 -18.46 -24.66 17.44
C LYS A 346 -19.65 -25.12 18.27
N VAL A 347 -19.98 -26.39 18.16
CA VAL A 347 -21.09 -27.03 18.87
C VAL A 347 -20.52 -28.12 19.77
N THR A 348 -20.89 -28.09 21.04
CA THR A 348 -20.52 -29.11 22.03
C THR A 348 -21.71 -29.99 22.34
N PHE A 349 -21.52 -31.30 22.23
CA PHE A 349 -22.51 -32.30 22.65
C PHE A 349 -22.25 -32.79 24.08
N SER A 350 -23.27 -33.34 24.73
CA SER A 350 -23.21 -33.90 26.09
C SER A 350 -22.36 -35.16 26.18
N GLU A 351 -22.12 -35.82 25.06
CA GLU A 351 -21.43 -37.10 24.92
C GLU A 351 -20.88 -37.28 23.51
N VAL A 352 -20.12 -38.36 23.29
CA VAL A 352 -19.53 -38.67 21.98
C VAL A 352 -20.62 -39.15 21.04
N VAL A 353 -20.74 -38.47 19.90
CA VAL A 353 -21.74 -38.76 18.86
C VAL A 353 -21.15 -39.57 17.71
N ASP A 354 -22.00 -40.35 17.04
CA ASP A 354 -21.67 -41.02 15.79
C ASP A 354 -21.39 -39.96 14.73
N GLU A 355 -20.10 -39.84 14.36
CA GLU A 355 -19.61 -38.88 13.37
C GLU A 355 -20.35 -38.96 12.04
N SER A 356 -20.89 -40.13 11.66
CA SER A 356 -21.66 -40.30 10.43
C SER A 356 -23.00 -39.59 10.47
N THR A 357 -23.53 -39.28 11.66
CA THR A 357 -24.81 -38.56 11.84
C THR A 357 -24.63 -37.04 11.89
N VAL A 358 -23.43 -36.56 12.23
CA VAL A 358 -23.07 -35.13 12.30
C VAL A 358 -22.41 -34.66 10.99
N GLN A 359 -22.92 -35.09 9.83
CA GLN A 359 -22.42 -34.66 8.53
C GLN A 359 -23.32 -33.58 7.93
N ALA A 360 -22.74 -32.60 7.24
CA ALA A 360 -23.49 -31.54 6.56
C ALA A 360 -24.54 -32.10 5.60
N SER A 361 -24.22 -33.20 4.90
CA SER A 361 -25.12 -33.90 3.97
C SER A 361 -26.40 -34.44 4.61
N ASN A 362 -26.41 -34.65 5.93
CA ASN A 362 -27.56 -35.21 6.63
C ASN A 362 -28.64 -34.16 6.93
N GLN A 363 -28.31 -32.87 6.84
CA GLN A 363 -29.21 -31.76 7.17
C GLN A 363 -29.85 -31.88 8.58
N ALA A 364 -29.16 -32.59 9.47
CA ALA A 364 -29.58 -32.88 10.84
C ALA A 364 -29.36 -31.69 11.79
N LEU A 365 -28.62 -30.67 11.34
CA LEU A 365 -28.31 -29.45 12.07
C LEU A 365 -28.48 -28.23 11.16
N TYR A 366 -29.10 -27.18 11.68
CA TYR A 366 -29.23 -25.89 10.99
C TYR A 366 -29.48 -24.76 11.99
N VAL A 367 -29.15 -23.52 11.60
CA VAL A 367 -29.31 -22.34 12.46
C VAL A 367 -30.60 -21.58 12.08
N LYS A 368 -31.36 -21.18 13.09
CA LYS A 368 -32.53 -20.30 12.97
C LYS A 368 -32.17 -18.92 13.50
N VAL A 369 -32.43 -17.89 12.69
CA VAL A 369 -32.37 -16.48 13.11
C VAL A 369 -33.77 -15.90 12.96
N PRO A 370 -34.31 -15.17 13.96
CA PRO A 370 -35.66 -14.63 13.90
C PRO A 370 -35.94 -13.84 12.61
N GLY A 371 -37.02 -14.19 11.90
CA GLY A 371 -37.42 -13.54 10.65
C GLY A 371 -36.58 -13.89 9.42
N LYS A 372 -35.70 -14.90 9.50
CA LYS A 372 -34.86 -15.38 8.40
C LYS A 372 -35.17 -16.85 8.06
N PRO A 373 -34.90 -17.30 6.82
CA PRO A 373 -34.90 -18.72 6.48
C PRO A 373 -33.90 -19.50 7.33
N ASN A 374 -34.11 -20.81 7.44
CA ASN A 374 -33.15 -21.71 8.07
C ASN A 374 -31.81 -21.66 7.32
N ASN A 375 -30.73 -21.59 8.09
CA ASN A 375 -29.37 -21.53 7.59
C ASN A 375 -28.68 -22.88 7.81
N ASP A 376 -28.56 -23.65 6.75
CA ASP A 376 -27.98 -24.99 6.81
C ASP A 376 -26.48 -24.95 7.10
N VAL A 377 -25.99 -26.06 7.63
CA VAL A 377 -24.56 -26.32 7.77
C VAL A 377 -23.99 -26.75 6.41
N ASP A 378 -22.93 -26.07 5.97
CA ASP A 378 -22.22 -26.32 4.71
C ASP A 378 -21.02 -27.26 4.91
N GLY A 379 -20.40 -27.23 6.09
CA GLY A 379 -19.27 -28.08 6.44
C GLY A 379 -19.21 -28.41 7.92
N VAL A 380 -18.69 -29.59 8.26
CA VAL A 380 -18.48 -30.02 9.65
C VAL A 380 -17.05 -30.53 9.78
N LYS A 381 -16.34 -30.04 10.80
CA LYS A 381 -15.03 -30.52 11.22
C LYS A 381 -15.08 -30.91 12.70
N LYS A 382 -14.82 -32.16 13.02
CA LYS A 382 -14.63 -32.60 14.41
C LYS A 382 -13.38 -31.93 14.99
N LYS A 383 -13.51 -31.29 16.15
CA LYS A 383 -12.43 -30.63 16.90
C LYS A 383 -11.95 -31.45 18.07
N SER A 384 -12.88 -32.11 18.75
CA SER A 384 -12.62 -33.03 19.86
C SER A 384 -13.67 -34.14 19.84
N SER A 385 -13.59 -35.09 20.77
CA SER A 385 -14.57 -36.17 20.96
C SER A 385 -16.03 -35.69 21.02
N THR A 386 -16.31 -34.49 21.55
CA THR A 386 -17.67 -33.94 21.70
C THR A 386 -17.88 -32.57 21.03
N VAL A 387 -16.83 -31.95 20.46
CA VAL A 387 -16.91 -30.62 19.85
C VAL A 387 -16.76 -30.68 18.34
N TYR A 388 -17.67 -30.05 17.62
CA TYR A 388 -17.70 -29.96 16.17
C TYR A 388 -17.74 -28.50 15.73
N GLU A 389 -16.81 -28.10 14.86
CA GLU A 389 -16.83 -26.82 14.17
C GLU A 389 -17.67 -26.95 12.90
N MET A 390 -18.64 -26.06 12.74
CA MET A 390 -19.59 -26.04 11.64
C MET A 390 -19.43 -24.76 10.84
N THR A 391 -19.26 -24.90 9.54
CA THR A 391 -19.33 -23.79 8.59
C THR A 391 -20.77 -23.62 8.16
N LEU A 392 -21.29 -22.41 8.25
CA LEU A 392 -22.65 -22.07 7.86
C LEU A 392 -22.70 -21.71 6.37
N LYS A 393 -23.77 -22.12 5.69
CA LYS A 393 -23.98 -21.83 4.28
C LYS A 393 -24.18 -20.34 4.00
N THR A 394 -24.84 -19.65 4.92
CA THR A 394 -24.98 -18.20 4.93
C THR A 394 -24.31 -17.64 6.19
N PRO A 395 -23.50 -16.57 6.11
CA PRO A 395 -23.00 -15.91 7.31
C PRO A 395 -24.15 -15.39 8.18
N LEU A 396 -23.98 -15.46 9.50
CA LEU A 396 -24.83 -14.79 10.48
C LEU A 396 -24.83 -13.28 10.19
N ASP A 397 -25.98 -12.64 10.40
CA ASP A 397 -26.13 -11.20 10.26
C ASP A 397 -26.40 -10.53 11.62
N LEU A 398 -26.54 -9.20 11.62
CA LEU A 398 -26.77 -8.39 12.81
C LEU A 398 -27.95 -8.86 13.68
N ALA A 399 -28.95 -9.57 13.15
CA ALA A 399 -30.06 -10.09 13.97
C ALA A 399 -29.60 -11.21 14.91
N ALA A 400 -28.56 -11.97 14.54
CA ALA A 400 -27.99 -13.03 15.36
C ALA A 400 -27.28 -12.49 16.62
N VAL A 401 -26.91 -11.21 16.65
CA VAL A 401 -26.38 -10.55 17.86
C VAL A 401 -27.46 -10.48 18.96
N VAL A 402 -28.74 -10.39 18.57
CA VAL A 402 -29.86 -10.42 19.52
C VAL A 402 -30.18 -11.85 19.93
N GLN A 403 -30.36 -12.75 18.94
CA GLN A 403 -30.66 -14.17 19.18
C GLN A 403 -30.48 -15.01 17.92
N ALA A 404 -29.92 -16.21 18.09
CA ALA A 404 -29.96 -17.31 17.14
C ALA A 404 -30.24 -18.64 17.88
N GLU A 405 -30.72 -19.65 17.16
CA GLU A 405 -30.94 -21.00 17.69
C GLU A 405 -30.29 -22.04 16.79
N LEU A 406 -29.54 -22.98 17.35
CA LEU A 406 -29.11 -24.19 16.66
C LEU A 406 -30.22 -25.23 16.82
N ALA A 407 -30.85 -25.64 15.73
CA ALA A 407 -31.81 -26.75 15.70
C ALA A 407 -31.10 -28.05 15.32
N TYR A 408 -31.48 -29.16 15.96
CA TYR A 408 -30.89 -30.47 15.69
C TYR A 408 -31.85 -31.64 15.96
N ASN A 409 -31.78 -32.66 15.10
CA ASN A 409 -32.47 -33.96 15.22
C ASN A 409 -31.68 -35.06 14.49
N ASN A 410 -32.08 -36.34 14.62
CA ASN A 410 -31.44 -37.50 13.96
C ASN A 410 -29.95 -37.70 14.27
N ILE A 411 -29.44 -37.03 15.31
CA ILE A 411 -28.08 -37.23 15.82
C ILE A 411 -28.08 -38.43 16.77
N LYS A 412 -27.11 -39.33 16.60
CA LYS A 412 -26.97 -40.54 17.40
C LYS A 412 -25.70 -40.51 18.21
N ASP A 413 -25.72 -41.11 19.39
CA ASP A 413 -24.50 -41.49 20.09
C ASP A 413 -23.89 -42.77 19.47
N ASN A 414 -22.74 -43.21 19.99
CA ASN A 414 -22.11 -44.46 19.54
C ASN A 414 -22.82 -45.73 20.06
N TYR A 415 -23.82 -45.60 20.94
CA TYR A 415 -24.68 -46.69 21.42
C TYR A 415 -25.96 -46.85 20.58
N GLY A 416 -26.25 -45.90 19.69
CA GLY A 416 -27.42 -45.86 18.82
C GLY A 416 -28.61 -45.09 19.38
N ASN A 417 -28.48 -44.39 20.52
CA ASN A 417 -29.53 -43.54 21.05
C ASN A 417 -29.67 -42.27 20.20
N GLU A 418 -30.89 -42.00 19.73
CA GLU A 418 -31.17 -40.99 18.72
C GLU A 418 -32.00 -39.82 19.24
N VAL A 419 -31.65 -38.60 18.84
CA VAL A 419 -32.48 -37.40 19.01
C VAL A 419 -33.63 -37.42 18.01
N LYS A 420 -34.72 -38.10 18.36
CA LYS A 420 -35.86 -38.31 17.44
C LYS A 420 -36.64 -37.03 17.14
N GLU A 421 -36.91 -36.23 18.16
CA GLU A 421 -37.63 -34.97 18.05
C GLU A 421 -36.65 -33.81 17.97
N GLU A 422 -36.96 -32.81 17.15
CA GLU A 422 -36.12 -31.62 17.01
C GLU A 422 -35.97 -30.86 18.33
N LYS A 423 -34.72 -30.57 18.69
CA LYS A 423 -34.35 -29.74 19.84
C LYS A 423 -33.67 -28.47 19.35
N THR A 424 -33.71 -27.41 20.17
CA THR A 424 -32.98 -26.17 19.89
C THR A 424 -32.07 -25.74 21.04
N PHE A 425 -30.97 -25.08 20.70
CA PHE A 425 -30.05 -24.45 21.64
C PHE A 425 -29.88 -22.96 21.30
N LYS A 426 -30.16 -22.07 22.24
CA LYS A 426 -30.09 -20.61 22.05
C LYS A 426 -28.68 -20.09 22.21
N PHE A 427 -28.25 -19.20 21.32
CA PHE A 427 -26.97 -18.51 21.40
C PHE A 427 -27.06 -17.10 20.77
N THR A 428 -26.00 -16.30 20.91
CA THR A 428 -25.88 -14.97 20.30
C THR A 428 -24.55 -14.86 19.55
N ALA A 429 -24.54 -14.11 18.46
CA ALA A 429 -23.31 -13.74 17.77
C ALA A 429 -22.48 -12.73 18.59
N ILE A 430 -21.17 -12.67 18.32
CA ILE A 430 -20.26 -11.72 18.95
C ILE A 430 -20.54 -10.31 18.41
N ASP A 431 -20.79 -9.36 19.33
CA ASP A 431 -21.01 -7.95 18.99
C ASP A 431 -19.71 -7.12 19.07
N ASP A 432 -18.85 -7.23 18.05
CA ASP A 432 -17.64 -6.42 17.96
C ASP A 432 -17.91 -5.08 17.26
N VAL A 433 -17.77 -3.99 18.02
CA VAL A 433 -18.01 -2.60 17.57
C VAL A 433 -16.73 -1.81 17.30
N THR A 434 -15.56 -2.45 17.33
CA THR A 434 -14.27 -1.75 17.26
C THR A 434 -13.63 -1.90 15.87
N SER A 435 -13.29 -0.78 15.23
CA SER A 435 -12.63 -0.78 13.92
C SER A 435 -11.22 -1.39 13.97
N PRO A 436 -10.76 -2.01 12.85
CA PRO A 436 -9.36 -2.37 12.69
C PRO A 436 -8.49 -1.11 12.59
N THR A 437 -7.18 -1.28 12.81
CA THR A 437 -6.14 -0.25 12.69
C THR A 437 -4.91 -0.85 12.01
N VAL A 438 -4.03 0.01 11.46
CA VAL A 438 -2.70 -0.43 11.01
C VAL A 438 -1.83 -0.63 12.26
N ALA A 439 -1.49 -1.88 12.56
CA ALA A 439 -0.70 -2.25 13.73
C ALA A 439 0.82 -2.13 13.49
N GLY A 440 1.27 -2.24 12.24
CA GLY A 440 2.68 -2.10 11.91
C GLY A 440 2.96 -2.19 10.41
N HIS A 441 4.17 -1.84 10.02
CA HIS A 441 4.66 -1.99 8.66
C HIS A 441 6.18 -2.22 8.64
N THR A 442 6.67 -2.87 7.59
CA THR A 442 8.10 -3.03 7.29
C THR A 442 8.34 -2.94 5.80
N VAL A 443 9.53 -2.53 5.39
CA VAL A 443 9.96 -2.54 3.98
C VAL A 443 10.89 -3.73 3.77
N ASP A 444 10.61 -4.56 2.78
CA ASP A 444 11.45 -5.72 2.45
C ASP A 444 12.69 -5.31 1.63
N SER A 445 13.58 -6.28 1.35
CA SER A 445 14.80 -6.03 0.58
C SER A 445 14.55 -5.67 -0.89
N SER A 446 13.32 -5.83 -1.39
CA SER A 446 12.85 -5.48 -2.73
C SER A 446 12.07 -4.16 -2.75
N ASN A 447 12.05 -3.41 -1.64
CA ASN A 447 11.28 -2.18 -1.46
C ASN A 447 9.75 -2.37 -1.52
N ASN A 448 9.22 -3.58 -1.29
CA ASN A 448 7.78 -3.77 -1.04
C ASN A 448 7.47 -3.48 0.43
N VAL A 449 6.24 -3.06 0.70
CA VAL A 449 5.79 -2.72 2.06
C VAL A 449 4.91 -3.85 2.59
N GLU A 450 5.37 -4.54 3.62
CA GLU A 450 4.54 -5.44 4.40
C GLU A 450 3.77 -4.62 5.44
N ILE A 451 2.45 -4.63 5.40
CA ILE A 451 1.55 -3.97 6.34
C ILE A 451 0.81 -5.00 7.18
N THR A 452 0.68 -4.76 8.48
CA THR A 452 -0.08 -5.62 9.41
C THR A 452 -1.20 -4.84 10.07
N PHE A 453 -2.41 -5.40 10.07
CA PHE A 453 -3.59 -4.86 10.73
C PHE A 453 -3.76 -5.44 12.15
N SER A 454 -4.41 -4.68 13.04
CA SER A 454 -4.70 -5.12 14.41
C SER A 454 -5.70 -6.30 14.47
N LYS A 455 -6.56 -6.40 13.46
CA LYS A 455 -7.58 -7.46 13.32
C LYS A 455 -7.54 -8.09 11.93
N ALA A 456 -8.17 -9.26 11.80
CA ALA A 456 -8.38 -9.88 10.50
C ALA A 456 -9.31 -9.01 9.66
N VAL A 457 -8.91 -8.71 8.43
CA VAL A 457 -9.63 -7.84 7.50
C VAL A 457 -9.99 -8.58 6.21
N LYS A 458 -10.88 -7.98 5.42
CA LYS A 458 -11.23 -8.38 4.05
C LYS A 458 -11.34 -7.16 3.14
N ASN A 459 -11.48 -7.39 1.83
CA ASN A 459 -11.63 -6.36 0.79
C ASN A 459 -10.43 -5.40 0.68
N VAL A 460 -9.22 -5.90 0.93
CA VAL A 460 -7.99 -5.10 0.76
C VAL A 460 -7.62 -5.08 -0.71
N ASP A 461 -7.60 -3.90 -1.31
CA ASP A 461 -7.23 -3.65 -2.70
C ASP A 461 -6.18 -2.54 -2.81
N LYS A 462 -5.46 -2.46 -3.94
CA LYS A 462 -4.51 -1.38 -4.19
C LYS A 462 -5.12 0.02 -4.16
N SER A 463 -6.39 0.16 -4.53
CA SER A 463 -7.12 1.44 -4.50
C SER A 463 -7.36 1.97 -3.10
N ASP A 464 -7.23 1.13 -2.07
CA ASP A 464 -7.33 1.54 -0.66
C ASP A 464 -6.09 2.31 -0.18
N PHE A 465 -5.03 2.35 -0.99
CA PHE A 465 -3.75 2.93 -0.62
C PHE A 465 -3.26 3.96 -1.64
N LEU A 466 -2.55 4.97 -1.14
CA LEU A 466 -1.78 5.92 -1.94
C LEU A 466 -0.34 5.91 -1.47
N LEU A 467 0.59 5.98 -2.42
CA LEU A 467 1.98 6.31 -2.13
C LEU A 467 2.14 7.83 -2.21
N LEU A 468 2.66 8.43 -1.15
CA LEU A 468 2.96 9.86 -1.07
C LEU A 468 4.48 10.05 -1.09
N ASP A 469 4.95 11.06 -1.82
CA ASP A 469 6.35 11.47 -1.80
C ASP A 469 6.71 12.22 -0.51
N LYS A 470 7.97 12.64 -0.39
CA LYS A 470 8.50 13.38 0.77
C LYS A 470 7.76 14.70 1.07
N ASP A 471 7.06 15.27 0.08
CA ASP A 471 6.33 16.53 0.19
C ASP A 471 4.83 16.29 0.40
N GLY A 472 4.41 15.03 0.57
CA GLY A 472 3.02 14.63 0.79
C GLY A 472 2.17 14.60 -0.49
N LYS A 473 2.78 14.69 -1.68
CA LYS A 473 2.05 14.60 -2.95
C LYS A 473 1.87 13.15 -3.38
N VAL A 474 0.75 12.87 -4.02
CA VAL A 474 0.43 11.52 -4.52
C VAL A 474 1.37 11.16 -5.67
N VAL A 475 2.06 10.04 -5.53
CA VAL A 475 2.80 9.40 -6.62
C VAL A 475 1.79 8.63 -7.47
N ASN A 476 1.42 9.21 -8.62
CA ASN A 476 0.40 8.61 -9.48
C ASN A 476 0.84 7.22 -9.97
N GLY A 477 -0.02 6.22 -9.84
CA GLY A 477 0.33 4.82 -10.12
C GLY A 477 1.42 4.25 -9.23
N GLY A 478 1.68 4.84 -8.05
CA GLY A 478 2.77 4.45 -7.16
C GLY A 478 2.61 3.06 -6.53
N ILE A 479 1.39 2.55 -6.38
CA ILE A 479 1.11 1.19 -5.91
C ILE A 479 0.56 0.37 -7.07
N THR A 480 1.23 -0.74 -7.39
CA THR A 480 0.84 -1.61 -8.51
C THR A 480 -0.10 -2.72 -8.08
N ASN A 481 0.09 -3.24 -6.87
CA ASN A 481 -0.63 -4.39 -6.35
C ASN A 481 -0.61 -4.44 -4.81
N VAL A 482 -1.59 -5.12 -4.23
CA VAL A 482 -1.62 -5.48 -2.80
C VAL A 482 -2.11 -6.91 -2.70
N VAL A 483 -1.35 -7.77 -2.03
CA VAL A 483 -1.67 -9.20 -1.88
C VAL A 483 -1.59 -9.63 -0.44
N ALA A 484 -2.42 -10.58 -0.04
CA ALA A 484 -2.27 -11.24 1.25
C ALA A 484 -0.89 -11.92 1.33
N LYS A 485 -0.21 -11.77 2.47
CA LYS A 485 1.07 -12.45 2.69
C LYS A 485 0.81 -13.95 2.82
N SER A 486 1.45 -14.75 1.98
CA SER A 486 1.41 -16.22 2.08
C SER A 486 2.39 -16.71 3.14
N ILE A 487 1.90 -17.50 4.10
CA ILE A 487 2.66 -18.16 5.17
C ILE A 487 2.29 -19.64 5.12
N ASP A 488 3.25 -20.52 4.83
CA ASP A 488 3.01 -21.98 4.67
C ASP A 488 1.88 -22.33 3.70
N ASN A 489 1.82 -21.64 2.55
CA ASN A 489 0.77 -21.76 1.53
C ASN A 489 -0.64 -21.38 2.04
N GLN A 490 -0.75 -20.64 3.14
CA GLN A 490 -1.98 -20.04 3.61
C GLN A 490 -1.91 -18.52 3.53
N GLU A 491 -2.94 -17.91 2.98
CA GLU A 491 -3.05 -16.45 2.91
C GLU A 491 -3.37 -15.88 4.29
N SER A 492 -2.59 -14.87 4.70
CA SER A 492 -2.86 -14.10 5.91
C SER A 492 -4.08 -13.20 5.72
N ASP A 493 -4.87 -13.05 6.78
CA ASP A 493 -5.96 -12.07 6.83
C ASP A 493 -5.62 -10.82 7.65
N LYS A 494 -4.39 -10.72 8.16
CA LYS A 494 -3.89 -9.54 8.88
C LYS A 494 -2.74 -8.84 8.18
N THR A 495 -1.95 -9.58 7.41
CA THR A 495 -0.69 -9.08 6.84
C THR A 495 -0.74 -9.14 5.33
N PHE A 496 -0.45 -7.99 4.70
CA PHE A 496 -0.51 -7.80 3.26
C PHE A 496 0.80 -7.21 2.77
N VAL A 497 1.17 -7.50 1.52
CA VAL A 497 2.34 -6.96 0.85
C VAL A 497 1.87 -5.99 -0.22
N ILE A 498 2.25 -4.73 -0.08
CA ILE A 498 2.01 -3.63 -1.01
C ILE A 498 3.21 -3.53 -1.94
N GLN A 499 2.98 -3.71 -3.24
CA GLN A 499 4.00 -3.59 -4.28
C GLN A 499 4.05 -2.15 -4.81
N ILE A 500 5.24 -1.57 -4.77
CA ILE A 500 5.49 -0.21 -5.25
C ILE A 500 5.93 -0.26 -6.71
N ASN A 501 5.40 0.67 -7.52
CA ASN A 501 5.75 0.78 -8.93
C ASN A 501 7.21 1.22 -9.10
N GLU A 502 7.97 0.52 -9.95
CA GLU A 502 9.39 0.76 -10.18
C GLU A 502 10.18 0.95 -8.88
N ALA A 503 9.94 0.09 -7.89
CA ALA A 503 10.52 0.21 -6.55
C ALA A 503 12.06 0.24 -6.54
N GLN A 504 12.71 -0.26 -7.60
CA GLN A 504 14.17 -0.23 -7.77
C GLN A 504 14.72 1.16 -8.13
N ASN A 505 13.87 2.03 -8.68
CA ASN A 505 14.24 3.40 -9.08
C ASN A 505 13.81 4.45 -8.04
N LYS A 506 13.35 4.01 -6.86
CA LYS A 506 12.83 4.88 -5.80
C LYS A 506 13.63 4.65 -4.53
N SER A 507 14.11 5.74 -3.93
CA SER A 507 14.89 5.72 -2.70
C SER A 507 14.49 6.90 -1.80
N GLY A 508 14.77 6.79 -0.51
CA GLY A 508 14.46 7.83 0.47
C GLY A 508 13.07 7.69 1.09
N VAL A 509 12.59 8.78 1.68
CA VAL A 509 11.38 8.78 2.53
C VAL A 509 10.13 8.96 1.68
N TYR A 510 9.18 8.03 1.84
CA TYR A 510 7.83 8.09 1.29
C TYR A 510 6.82 7.89 2.44
N SER A 511 5.53 7.99 2.14
CA SER A 511 4.49 7.54 3.07
C SER A 511 3.45 6.72 2.34
N VAL A 512 2.92 5.69 2.99
CA VAL A 512 1.73 4.98 2.52
C VAL A 512 0.53 5.51 3.29
N LYS A 513 -0.49 5.93 2.55
CA LYS A 513 -1.74 6.44 3.08
C LYS A 513 -2.87 5.46 2.77
N VAL A 514 -3.52 4.94 3.80
CA VAL A 514 -4.84 4.31 3.68
C VAL A 514 -5.87 5.40 3.45
N VAL A 515 -6.63 5.34 2.36
CA VAL A 515 -7.58 6.40 1.99
C VAL A 515 -8.83 6.35 2.87
N LYS A 516 -9.49 7.51 3.05
CA LYS A 516 -10.72 7.61 3.84
C LYS A 516 -11.86 6.72 3.31
N GLU A 517 -11.99 6.63 1.98
CA GLU A 517 -13.03 5.84 1.30
C GLU A 517 -12.58 4.41 0.97
N ASN A 518 -11.63 3.85 1.72
CA ASN A 518 -11.18 2.47 1.53
C ASN A 518 -12.34 1.46 1.67
N ASN A 519 -12.16 0.24 1.19
CA ASN A 519 -13.13 -0.85 1.32
C ASN A 519 -12.79 -1.83 2.45
N ILE A 520 -11.71 -1.55 3.20
CA ILE A 520 -11.15 -2.45 4.20
C ILE A 520 -12.05 -2.46 5.44
N VAL A 521 -12.58 -3.64 5.73
CA VAL A 521 -13.42 -3.91 6.90
C VAL A 521 -12.85 -5.10 7.67
N ASP A 522 -13.08 -5.14 8.98
CA ASP A 522 -12.80 -6.36 9.74
C ASP A 522 -13.75 -7.51 9.36
N LYS A 523 -13.42 -8.73 9.79
CA LYS A 523 -14.26 -9.92 9.59
C LYS A 523 -15.35 -10.09 10.66
N SER A 524 -15.63 -9.07 11.47
CA SER A 524 -16.73 -9.13 12.44
C SER A 524 -18.08 -9.11 11.71
N ILE A 525 -19.15 -9.43 12.43
CA ILE A 525 -20.51 -9.37 11.90
C ILE A 525 -20.95 -7.94 11.54
N ARG A 526 -20.28 -6.93 12.12
CA ARG A 526 -20.51 -5.50 11.83
C ARG A 526 -19.68 -4.98 10.66
N GLU A 527 -18.64 -5.71 10.27
CA GLU A 527 -17.70 -5.28 9.24
C GLU A 527 -17.19 -3.86 9.51
N ASN A 528 -16.61 -3.63 10.70
CA ASN A 528 -16.20 -2.28 11.09
C ASN A 528 -15.12 -1.78 10.13
N LYS A 529 -15.35 -0.59 9.54
CA LYS A 529 -14.49 0.02 8.53
C LYS A 529 -13.17 0.50 9.13
N LEU A 530 -12.06 0.28 8.42
CA LEU A 530 -10.75 0.84 8.75
C LEU A 530 -10.75 2.36 8.56
N GLY A 531 -10.28 3.09 9.58
CA GLY A 531 -10.08 4.54 9.49
C GLY A 531 -8.90 4.93 8.59
N GLU A 532 -8.86 6.20 8.17
CA GLU A 532 -7.71 6.77 7.47
C GLU A 532 -6.44 6.64 8.33
N ALA A 533 -5.34 6.23 7.71
CA ALA A 533 -4.04 6.09 8.36
C ALA A 533 -2.94 6.51 7.38
N THR A 534 -1.86 7.09 7.89
CA THR A 534 -0.67 7.40 7.08
C THR A 534 0.57 7.05 7.89
N PHE A 535 1.49 6.33 7.27
CA PHE A 535 2.74 5.93 7.91
C PHE A 535 3.90 6.11 6.94
N ALA A 536 5.02 6.57 7.47
CA ALA A 536 6.24 6.81 6.70
C ALA A 536 6.95 5.48 6.41
N ILE A 537 7.50 5.36 5.22
CA ILE A 537 8.37 4.25 4.81
C ILE A 537 9.68 4.84 4.28
N THR A 538 10.77 4.10 4.41
CA THR A 538 12.05 4.46 3.79
C THR A 538 12.40 3.39 2.77
N LEU A 539 12.49 3.77 1.50
CA LEU A 539 12.92 2.90 0.43
C LEU A 539 14.44 2.95 0.32
N ALA A 540 15.08 1.79 0.25
CA ALA A 540 16.52 1.72 0.03
C ALA A 540 16.84 2.10 -1.41
N ASP A 541 18.00 2.72 -1.63
CA ASP A 541 18.51 2.87 -2.98
C ASP A 541 18.91 1.51 -3.54
N LYS A 542 18.40 1.19 -4.72
CA LYS A 542 18.65 -0.06 -5.45
C LYS A 542 19.17 0.19 -6.86
N GLN A 543 19.37 1.45 -7.24
CA GLN A 543 19.93 1.78 -8.53
C GLN A 543 21.40 1.40 -8.52
N ALA A 544 21.82 0.57 -9.49
CA ALA A 544 23.21 0.18 -9.61
C ALA A 544 24.00 1.29 -10.31
N PRO A 545 25.17 1.71 -9.79
CA PRO A 545 26.03 2.65 -10.49
C PRO A 545 26.57 2.09 -11.80
N GLU A 546 26.86 2.98 -12.74
CA GLU A 546 27.39 2.68 -14.06
C GLU A 546 28.66 3.48 -14.33
N MET A 547 29.67 2.84 -14.92
CA MET A 547 30.78 3.52 -15.57
C MET A 547 30.30 4.14 -16.88
N ILE A 548 30.44 5.44 -17.02
CA ILE A 548 30.09 6.16 -18.25
C ILE A 548 31.28 6.16 -19.21
N SER A 549 32.49 6.36 -18.69
CA SER A 549 33.70 6.40 -19.51
C SER A 549 34.95 6.05 -18.70
N ALA A 550 35.94 5.50 -19.37
CA ALA A 550 37.29 5.31 -18.87
C ALA A 550 38.29 5.79 -19.94
N LYS A 551 39.11 6.79 -19.60
CA LYS A 551 40.07 7.38 -20.54
C LYS A 551 41.48 7.18 -20.03
N TRP A 552 42.35 6.62 -20.88
CA TRP A 552 43.76 6.45 -20.56
C TRP A 552 44.61 7.52 -21.22
N GLN A 553 45.28 8.34 -20.41
CA GLN A 553 46.24 9.39 -20.76
C GLN A 553 47.68 8.96 -20.54
N VAL A 554 48.55 9.30 -21.50
CA VAL A 554 50.01 9.27 -21.35
C VAL A 554 50.50 10.72 -21.25
N GLU A 555 51.43 10.99 -20.33
CA GLU A 555 51.86 12.35 -19.97
C GLU A 555 52.49 13.14 -21.14
N ASN A 556 53.10 12.47 -22.13
CA ASN A 556 53.68 13.12 -23.31
C ASN A 556 53.30 12.39 -24.61
N GLY A 557 52.37 12.97 -25.37
CA GLY A 557 51.90 12.46 -26.65
C GLY A 557 53.01 11.88 -27.54
N ASP A 558 52.73 10.70 -28.09
CA ASP A 558 53.49 9.93 -29.08
C ASP A 558 54.93 9.49 -28.76
N ASN A 559 55.61 9.99 -27.72
CA ASN A 559 57.00 9.60 -27.44
C ASN A 559 57.20 8.94 -26.08
N ILE A 560 57.37 7.62 -26.14
CA ILE A 560 57.60 6.72 -25.01
C ILE A 560 59.04 6.87 -24.45
N ILE A 561 59.94 7.68 -25.02
CA ILE A 561 61.37 7.59 -24.68
C ILE A 561 62.02 8.97 -24.81
N SER A 562 62.50 9.57 -23.70
CA SER A 562 63.76 10.36 -23.63
C SER A 562 63.80 11.54 -22.63
N ASP A 563 63.24 11.42 -21.43
CA ASP A 563 63.88 12.10 -20.31
C ASP A 563 63.94 11.13 -19.12
N GLY A 564 64.89 11.32 -18.22
CA GLY A 564 65.09 10.42 -17.09
C GLY A 564 64.06 10.57 -15.97
N ASP A 565 62.89 11.17 -16.22
CA ASP A 565 61.78 11.23 -15.28
C ASP A 565 60.86 10.00 -15.41
N SER A 566 60.26 9.66 -14.28
CA SER A 566 59.36 8.56 -14.05
C SER A 566 57.97 8.99 -14.51
N PHE A 567 57.74 9.18 -15.81
CA PHE A 567 56.46 9.66 -16.34
C PHE A 567 55.26 8.83 -15.86
N ASP A 568 54.19 9.52 -15.49
CA ASP A 568 52.99 8.96 -14.88
C ASP A 568 51.85 8.81 -15.92
N SER A 569 51.43 7.57 -16.22
CA SER A 569 50.22 7.30 -17.03
C SER A 569 48.97 7.36 -16.16
N LYS A 570 47.85 7.85 -16.69
CA LYS A 570 46.61 8.04 -15.92
C LYS A 570 45.41 7.38 -16.58
N ILE A 571 44.58 6.67 -15.81
CA ILE A 571 43.26 6.22 -16.23
C ILE A 571 42.21 6.95 -15.39
N THR A 572 41.36 7.74 -16.03
CA THR A 572 40.25 8.42 -15.38
C THR A 572 38.97 7.66 -15.69
N ILE A 573 38.31 7.13 -14.66
CA ILE A 573 37.03 6.45 -14.75
C ILE A 573 35.96 7.38 -14.21
N ILE A 574 34.87 7.57 -14.96
CA ILE A 574 33.73 8.43 -14.61
C ILE A 574 32.49 7.56 -14.41
N PHE A 575 31.75 7.84 -13.35
CA PHE A 575 30.52 7.16 -12.97
C PHE A 575 29.30 8.07 -13.19
N ASN A 576 28.13 7.46 -13.38
CA ASN A 576 26.85 8.17 -13.51
C ASN A 576 26.39 8.86 -12.23
N GLU A 577 26.85 8.38 -11.08
CA GLU A 577 26.49 8.87 -9.76
C GLU A 577 27.70 8.96 -8.82
N SER A 578 27.48 9.50 -7.62
CA SER A 578 28.53 9.62 -6.61
C SER A 578 28.79 8.25 -6.00
N MET A 579 30.05 7.83 -6.03
CA MET A 579 30.49 6.57 -5.47
C MET A 579 30.96 6.71 -4.02
N ASP A 580 30.96 5.61 -3.28
CA ASP A 580 31.63 5.58 -1.97
C ASP A 580 33.14 5.79 -2.16
N ILE A 581 33.63 6.92 -1.63
CA ILE A 581 35.02 7.37 -1.76
C ILE A 581 36.01 6.32 -1.24
N ALA A 582 35.67 5.59 -0.18
CA ALA A 582 36.56 4.59 0.40
C ALA A 582 36.71 3.38 -0.53
N THR A 583 35.61 2.92 -1.15
CA THR A 583 35.68 1.86 -2.17
C THR A 583 36.38 2.33 -3.44
N LEU A 584 36.21 3.60 -3.85
CA LEU A 584 36.94 4.14 -4.99
C LEU A 584 38.44 4.22 -4.72
N ALA A 585 38.86 4.66 -3.53
CA ALA A 585 40.28 4.80 -3.17
C ALA A 585 41.00 3.46 -2.96
N ASN A 586 40.27 2.38 -2.74
CA ASN A 586 40.85 1.08 -2.43
C ASN A 586 41.46 0.42 -3.68
N LYS A 587 42.80 0.38 -3.74
CA LYS A 587 43.57 -0.26 -4.82
C LYS A 587 43.18 -1.71 -5.09
N ALA A 588 42.74 -2.46 -4.07
CA ALA A 588 42.34 -3.86 -4.23
C ALA A 588 41.05 -4.02 -5.06
N ASN A 589 40.28 -2.94 -5.27
CA ASN A 589 39.08 -2.95 -6.09
C ASN A 589 39.36 -2.84 -7.59
N TYR A 590 40.63 -2.84 -8.00
CA TYR A 590 41.05 -2.75 -9.40
C TYR A 590 42.07 -3.86 -9.71
N LEU A 591 41.94 -4.50 -10.88
CA LEU A 591 42.95 -5.42 -11.41
C LEU A 591 43.56 -4.82 -12.66
N LEU A 592 44.89 -4.73 -12.73
CA LEU A 592 45.61 -4.49 -13.98
C LEU A 592 46.11 -5.85 -14.48
N GLY A 593 45.52 -6.34 -15.58
CA GLY A 593 45.69 -7.73 -15.98
C GLY A 593 44.98 -8.64 -14.98
N ASP A 594 45.74 -9.54 -14.37
CA ASP A 594 45.27 -10.42 -13.30
C ASP A 594 45.88 -10.07 -11.93
N LYS A 595 46.56 -8.92 -11.82
CA LYS A 595 47.17 -8.47 -10.56
C LYS A 595 46.35 -7.36 -9.90
N PRO A 596 46.06 -7.45 -8.59
CA PRO A 596 45.55 -6.34 -7.80
C PRO A 596 46.42 -5.10 -7.94
N LEU A 597 45.78 -3.93 -8.06
CA LEU A 597 46.50 -2.66 -8.12
C LEU A 597 47.27 -2.37 -6.82
N SER A 598 46.89 -3.00 -5.71
CA SER A 598 47.62 -2.96 -4.44
C SER A 598 49.03 -3.54 -4.52
N ASP A 599 49.27 -4.43 -5.48
CA ASP A 599 50.54 -5.14 -5.65
C ASP A 599 51.49 -4.37 -6.57
N ILE A 600 51.03 -3.24 -7.13
CA ILE A 600 51.80 -2.34 -7.99
C ILE A 600 52.21 -1.14 -7.14
N SER A 601 53.48 -1.10 -6.75
CA SER A 601 53.99 -0.17 -5.73
C SER A 601 53.88 1.30 -6.18
N ALA A 602 54.00 1.54 -7.48
CA ALA A 602 53.92 2.85 -8.10
C ALA A 602 52.51 3.23 -8.61
N ALA A 603 51.49 2.43 -8.35
CA ALA A 603 50.11 2.78 -8.70
C ALA A 603 49.46 3.63 -7.60
N THR A 604 48.76 4.71 -7.95
CA THR A 604 47.93 5.49 -7.02
C THR A 604 46.49 5.55 -7.51
N VAL A 605 45.55 5.70 -6.58
CA VAL A 605 44.11 5.80 -6.88
C VAL A 605 43.58 7.00 -6.13
N THR A 606 43.07 7.97 -6.86
CA THR A 606 42.65 9.27 -6.33
C THR A 606 41.20 9.54 -6.76
N PRO A 607 40.22 9.28 -5.88
CA PRO A 607 38.83 9.66 -6.15
C PRO A 607 38.67 11.18 -6.22
N SER A 608 37.74 11.66 -7.03
CA SER A 608 37.30 13.05 -6.96
C SER A 608 36.55 13.33 -5.66
N THR A 609 36.52 14.59 -5.22
CA THR A 609 35.84 14.98 -3.97
C THR A 609 34.33 14.79 -4.01
N ASP A 610 33.74 14.74 -5.19
CA ASP A 610 32.31 14.46 -5.41
C ASP A 610 32.03 12.96 -5.64
N GLY A 611 33.06 12.11 -5.66
CA GLY A 611 32.97 10.66 -5.85
C GLY A 611 32.50 10.21 -7.23
N LYS A 612 32.39 11.12 -8.21
CA LYS A 612 31.91 10.80 -9.55
C LYS A 612 33.02 10.35 -10.50
N SER A 613 34.28 10.51 -10.12
CA SER A 613 35.40 9.97 -10.88
C SER A 613 36.50 9.44 -9.98
N VAL A 614 37.35 8.61 -10.57
CA VAL A 614 38.58 8.15 -9.93
C VAL A 614 39.71 8.18 -10.95
N VAL A 615 40.84 8.76 -10.54
CA VAL A 615 42.06 8.81 -11.33
C VAL A 615 43.02 7.75 -10.81
N ILE A 616 43.39 6.83 -11.67
CA ILE A 616 44.40 5.82 -11.42
C ILE A 616 45.69 6.24 -12.10
N THR A 617 46.76 6.48 -11.34
CA THR A 617 48.06 6.87 -11.88
C THR A 617 49.05 5.72 -11.78
N PHE A 618 49.89 5.53 -12.79
CA PHE A 618 50.90 4.48 -12.87
C PHE A 618 52.24 5.08 -13.25
N ASN A 619 53.29 4.71 -12.53
CA ASN A 619 54.64 5.01 -12.97
C ASN A 619 55.14 3.97 -13.99
N LYS A 620 55.69 4.43 -15.10
CA LYS A 620 56.07 3.63 -16.28
C LYS A 620 57.03 2.46 -16.01
N ALA A 621 57.77 2.45 -14.90
CA ALA A 621 58.73 1.39 -14.59
C ALA A 621 58.08 0.00 -14.34
N GLU A 622 56.80 -0.07 -13.95
CA GLU A 622 56.14 -1.33 -13.54
C GLU A 622 54.94 -1.77 -14.42
N ALA A 623 54.50 -0.97 -15.40
CA ALA A 623 53.32 -1.27 -16.24
C ALA A 623 53.54 -0.94 -17.73
N SER A 624 53.25 -1.89 -18.63
CA SER A 624 53.32 -1.66 -20.08
C SER A 624 51.98 -1.15 -20.65
N PRO A 625 52.01 -0.38 -21.75
CA PRO A 625 50.83 0.03 -22.52
C PRO A 625 49.80 -1.08 -22.80
N GLU A 626 50.29 -2.29 -23.07
CA GLU A 626 49.45 -3.46 -23.39
C GLU A 626 48.63 -3.94 -22.18
N GLN A 627 49.10 -3.68 -20.95
CA GLN A 627 48.42 -4.08 -19.72
C GLN A 627 47.24 -3.16 -19.37
N PHE A 628 47.21 -1.90 -19.84
CA PHE A 628 46.08 -0.99 -19.57
C PHE A 628 44.78 -1.46 -20.20
N GLY A 629 44.86 -2.13 -21.36
CA GLY A 629 43.72 -2.80 -22.00
C GLY A 629 43.20 -4.01 -21.22
N SER A 630 43.69 -4.28 -20.01
CA SER A 630 43.24 -5.35 -19.14
C SER A 630 42.78 -4.88 -17.75
N LEU A 631 42.52 -3.58 -17.58
CA LEU A 631 42.04 -3.02 -16.33
C LEU A 631 40.57 -3.45 -16.05
N LYS A 632 40.31 -4.01 -14.86
CA LYS A 632 38.97 -4.38 -14.38
C LYS A 632 38.62 -3.60 -13.11
N VAL A 633 37.36 -3.20 -12.98
CA VAL A 633 36.81 -2.61 -11.75
C VAL A 633 35.96 -3.68 -11.05
N LEU A 634 36.30 -3.98 -9.80
CA LEU A 634 35.77 -5.14 -9.08
C LEU A 634 34.66 -4.81 -8.08
N ALA A 635 34.98 -4.08 -7.02
CA ALA A 635 34.12 -3.97 -5.85
C ALA A 635 33.92 -2.52 -5.38
N VAL A 636 33.90 -1.59 -6.34
CA VAL A 636 33.44 -0.23 -6.10
C VAL A 636 31.93 -0.22 -5.85
N LYS A 637 31.49 0.65 -4.95
CA LYS A 637 30.09 0.79 -4.58
C LYS A 637 29.66 2.24 -4.65
N ASP A 638 28.38 2.49 -4.87
CA ASP A 638 27.80 3.79 -4.59
C ASP A 638 27.77 4.08 -3.07
N VAL A 639 27.31 5.28 -2.69
CA VAL A 639 27.15 5.67 -1.29
C VAL A 639 26.12 4.79 -0.55
N ALA A 640 25.18 4.17 -1.26
CA ALA A 640 24.17 3.26 -0.72
C ALA A 640 24.64 1.79 -0.63
N GLY A 641 25.83 1.48 -1.13
CA GLY A 641 26.43 0.15 -1.13
C GLY A 641 26.10 -0.72 -2.36
N ASN A 642 25.42 -0.19 -3.38
CA ASN A 642 25.15 -0.92 -4.62
C ASN A 642 26.42 -1.03 -5.46
N THR A 643 26.65 -2.21 -6.05
CA THR A 643 27.79 -2.47 -6.94
C THR A 643 27.48 -2.03 -8.37
N LEU A 644 28.53 -1.93 -9.20
CA LEU A 644 28.37 -1.66 -10.63
C LEU A 644 27.34 -2.57 -11.29
N LYS A 645 26.64 -2.01 -12.29
CA LYS A 645 25.74 -2.75 -13.17
C LYS A 645 26.38 -4.04 -13.65
N SER A 646 25.62 -5.12 -13.66
CA SER A 646 26.11 -6.48 -13.93
C SER A 646 26.89 -6.63 -15.25
N GLY A 647 26.57 -5.82 -16.28
CA GLY A 647 27.28 -5.80 -17.55
C GLY A 647 28.65 -5.11 -17.54
N GLN A 648 29.03 -4.45 -16.44
CA GLN A 648 30.29 -3.72 -16.28
C GLN A 648 31.13 -4.27 -15.11
N LEU A 649 30.49 -4.90 -14.13
CA LEU A 649 31.13 -5.50 -12.96
C LEU A 649 32.14 -6.58 -13.37
N ASN A 650 33.40 -6.45 -12.91
CA ASN A 650 34.51 -7.36 -13.21
C ASN A 650 34.89 -7.48 -14.70
N GLN A 651 34.28 -6.67 -15.56
CA GLN A 651 34.57 -6.71 -16.99
C GLN A 651 35.85 -5.96 -17.28
N ASN A 652 36.59 -6.43 -18.29
CA ASN A 652 37.74 -5.71 -18.79
C ASN A 652 37.26 -4.43 -19.47
N LEU A 653 37.79 -3.27 -19.06
CA LEU A 653 37.39 -1.98 -19.59
C LEU A 653 37.52 -1.92 -21.11
N SER A 654 38.57 -2.52 -21.69
CA SER A 654 38.76 -2.55 -23.15
C SER A 654 37.70 -3.35 -23.92
N SER A 655 36.96 -4.25 -23.24
CA SER A 655 35.87 -5.00 -23.84
C SER A 655 34.53 -4.26 -23.82
N LEU A 656 34.47 -3.12 -23.11
CA LEU A 656 33.27 -2.31 -22.97
C LEU A 656 33.24 -1.21 -24.05
N SER A 657 32.54 -1.49 -25.15
CA SER A 657 32.37 -0.54 -26.26
C SER A 657 31.80 0.80 -25.78
N GLY A 658 32.36 1.90 -26.28
CA GLY A 658 31.95 3.28 -25.92
C GLY A 658 32.47 3.78 -24.57
N ILE A 659 32.93 2.90 -23.68
CA ILE A 659 33.43 3.26 -22.35
C ILE A 659 34.93 3.50 -22.37
N TYR A 660 35.73 2.55 -22.88
CA TYR A 660 37.19 2.63 -22.88
C TYR A 660 37.74 3.21 -24.17
N GLY A 661 38.57 4.25 -24.07
CA GLY A 661 39.21 4.86 -25.23
C GLY A 661 40.54 5.52 -24.90
N ALA A 662 41.41 5.60 -25.90
CA ALA A 662 42.63 6.39 -25.82
C ALA A 662 42.28 7.86 -25.57
N TYR A 663 43.03 8.50 -24.67
CA TYR A 663 42.95 9.93 -24.45
C TYR A 663 43.40 10.66 -25.71
N ASN A 664 42.49 11.44 -26.30
CA ASN A 664 42.83 12.35 -27.36
C ASN A 664 43.04 13.73 -26.72
N PRO A 665 44.26 14.33 -26.78
CA PRO A 665 44.52 15.66 -26.21
C PRO A 665 43.72 16.78 -26.89
N SER A 666 42.93 16.46 -27.91
CA SER A 666 42.13 17.36 -28.71
C SER A 666 40.76 16.73 -29.00
N VAL A 667 39.67 17.41 -28.65
CA VAL A 667 38.30 16.94 -28.93
C VAL A 667 37.55 17.99 -29.73
N ALA A 668 36.81 17.60 -30.78
CA ALA A 668 35.99 18.57 -31.50
C ALA A 668 34.96 19.19 -30.54
N PHE A 669 34.78 20.52 -30.54
CA PHE A 669 33.84 21.18 -29.62
C PHE A 669 32.45 20.56 -29.66
N ASN A 670 31.96 20.21 -30.86
CA ASN A 670 30.65 19.60 -31.07
C ASN A 670 30.55 18.14 -30.58
N ASP A 671 31.66 17.41 -30.44
CA ASP A 671 31.67 16.03 -29.94
C ASP A 671 31.73 15.98 -28.40
N ALA A 672 32.10 17.10 -27.77
CA ALA A 672 32.25 17.22 -26.32
C ALA A 672 31.03 17.84 -25.64
N ILE A 673 30.04 18.30 -26.40
CA ILE A 673 28.82 18.95 -25.91
C ILE A 673 27.59 18.17 -26.37
N GLN A 674 26.53 18.16 -25.55
CA GLN A 674 25.29 17.45 -25.87
C GLN A 674 24.64 17.97 -27.15
N GLU A 675 23.78 17.14 -27.76
CA GLU A 675 22.85 17.63 -28.79
C GLU A 675 22.01 18.79 -28.23
N ASN A 676 21.89 19.90 -28.98
CA ASN A 676 21.19 21.11 -28.54
C ASN A 676 21.74 21.71 -27.21
N ALA A 677 23.01 21.47 -26.90
CA ALA A 677 23.66 21.92 -25.66
C ALA A 677 23.80 23.43 -25.52
N VAL A 678 23.81 24.19 -26.62
CA VAL A 678 24.03 25.63 -26.63
C VAL A 678 22.68 26.35 -26.61
N GLN A 679 22.26 26.80 -25.44
CA GLN A 679 20.92 27.32 -25.19
C GLN A 679 20.97 28.80 -24.79
N LEU A 680 20.18 29.63 -25.45
CA LEU A 680 19.92 30.99 -24.99
C LEU A 680 18.87 30.92 -23.87
N VAL A 681 19.33 31.02 -22.62
CA VAL A 681 18.47 30.87 -21.43
C VAL A 681 17.97 32.21 -20.88
N ALA A 682 18.60 33.30 -21.31
CA ALA A 682 18.12 34.66 -21.18
C ALA A 682 18.74 35.49 -22.31
N LYS A 683 18.19 36.69 -22.60
CA LYS A 683 18.65 37.55 -23.71
C LYS A 683 20.17 37.78 -23.75
N ASN A 684 20.86 37.77 -22.61
CA ASN A 684 22.31 37.93 -22.50
C ASN A 684 23.03 36.71 -21.89
N LYS A 685 22.39 35.53 -21.82
CA LYS A 685 22.98 34.35 -21.18
C LYS A 685 22.87 33.11 -22.04
N VAL A 686 24.02 32.50 -22.32
CA VAL A 686 24.12 31.23 -23.06
C VAL A 686 24.58 30.14 -22.12
N LYS A 687 23.82 29.05 -22.04
CA LYS A 687 24.22 27.83 -21.33
C LYS A 687 24.81 26.84 -22.33
N VAL A 688 25.94 26.22 -21.97
CA VAL A 688 26.56 25.12 -22.73
C VAL A 688 26.64 23.89 -21.83
N SER A 689 26.15 22.75 -22.30
CA SER A 689 26.14 21.48 -21.56
C SER A 689 27.10 20.44 -22.18
N ALA A 690 27.95 19.83 -21.37
CA ALA A 690 28.92 18.81 -21.80
C ALA A 690 28.26 17.45 -22.03
N GLU A 691 28.78 16.69 -23.00
CA GLU A 691 28.44 15.28 -23.17
C GLU A 691 28.71 14.47 -21.89
N ALA A 692 28.00 13.36 -21.69
CA ALA A 692 28.08 12.59 -20.44
C ALA A 692 29.51 12.12 -20.08
N SER A 693 30.36 11.94 -21.10
CA SER A 693 31.75 11.51 -20.97
C SER A 693 32.76 12.65 -20.79
N HIS A 694 32.32 13.91 -20.69
CA HIS A 694 33.17 15.09 -20.58
C HIS A 694 32.77 15.99 -19.40
N LEU A 695 33.76 16.61 -18.76
CA LEU A 695 33.57 17.60 -17.69
C LEU A 695 34.38 18.85 -18.03
N PHE A 696 33.79 20.04 -17.92
CA PHE A 696 34.50 21.31 -18.10
C PHE A 696 35.46 21.57 -16.94
N THR A 697 36.70 21.95 -17.24
CA THR A 697 37.68 22.37 -16.23
C THR A 697 38.03 23.84 -16.32
N ALA A 698 37.99 24.42 -17.52
CA ALA A 698 38.16 25.85 -17.74
C ALA A 698 37.48 26.30 -19.04
N VAL A 699 37.15 27.58 -19.13
CA VAL A 699 36.73 28.24 -20.37
C VAL A 699 37.49 29.57 -20.47
N ASP A 700 38.10 29.84 -21.62
CA ASP A 700 38.71 31.13 -21.93
C ASP A 700 37.67 32.03 -22.64
N PRO A 701 37.08 33.02 -21.93
CA PRO A 701 36.03 33.87 -22.50
C PRO A 701 36.49 34.66 -23.74
N ASN A 702 37.80 34.93 -23.88
CA ASN A 702 38.32 35.71 -25.01
C ASN A 702 38.37 34.91 -26.32
N LYS A 703 38.20 33.59 -26.24
CA LYS A 703 38.17 32.67 -27.39
C LYS A 703 36.76 32.19 -27.72
N VAL A 704 35.76 32.74 -27.04
CA VAL A 704 34.34 32.43 -27.28
C VAL A 704 33.65 33.68 -27.78
N THR A 705 33.00 33.57 -28.94
CA THR A 705 32.26 34.66 -29.55
C THR A 705 30.88 34.19 -29.99
N VAL A 706 29.93 35.11 -30.04
CA VAL A 706 28.62 34.88 -30.62
C VAL A 706 28.59 35.60 -31.96
N VAL A 707 28.20 34.91 -33.02
CA VAL A 707 28.32 35.38 -34.40
C VAL A 707 27.04 35.18 -35.20
N VAL A 708 26.85 36.02 -36.22
CA VAL A 708 25.88 35.84 -37.30
C VAL A 708 26.67 35.62 -38.59
N GLY A 709 26.60 34.41 -39.13
CA GLY A 709 27.57 33.98 -40.15
C GLY A 709 28.99 34.05 -39.58
N ASN A 710 29.83 34.95 -40.11
CA ASN A 710 31.18 35.21 -39.62
C ASN A 710 31.34 36.55 -38.90
N THR A 711 30.26 37.31 -38.71
CA THR A 711 30.29 38.64 -38.10
C THR A 711 30.03 38.53 -36.61
N LEU A 712 30.85 39.20 -35.79
CA LEU A 712 30.68 39.27 -34.34
C LEU A 712 29.37 39.97 -33.98
N GLU A 713 28.52 39.27 -33.20
CA GLU A 713 27.27 39.80 -32.64
C GLU A 713 27.44 40.16 -31.16
N ALA A 714 28.10 39.31 -30.37
CA ALA A 714 28.40 39.56 -28.96
C ALA A 714 29.67 38.83 -28.49
N GLN A 715 30.34 39.37 -27.48
CA GLN A 715 31.48 38.74 -26.81
C GLN A 715 31.06 38.16 -25.45
N VAL A 716 31.81 37.18 -24.94
CA VAL A 716 31.62 36.67 -23.58
C VAL A 716 32.32 37.60 -22.58
N THR A 717 31.58 38.07 -21.58
CA THR A 717 32.07 38.98 -20.52
C THR A 717 32.38 38.27 -19.21
N SER A 718 31.71 37.15 -18.93
CA SER A 718 31.99 36.30 -17.78
C SER A 718 31.59 34.85 -18.02
N VAL A 719 32.27 33.95 -17.32
CA VAL A 719 32.06 32.50 -17.33
C VAL A 719 31.67 32.06 -15.92
N ASN A 720 30.57 31.33 -15.79
CA ASN A 720 30.19 30.66 -14.56
C ASN A 720 30.13 29.14 -14.77
N LEU A 721 31.11 28.43 -14.21
CA LEU A 721 31.20 26.99 -14.30
C LEU A 721 30.35 26.34 -13.19
N ALA A 722 29.47 25.41 -13.55
CA ALA A 722 28.69 24.67 -12.58
C ALA A 722 29.59 23.81 -11.66
N THR A 723 29.19 23.62 -10.41
CA THR A 723 29.97 22.84 -9.41
C THR A 723 30.22 21.40 -9.85
N ASP A 724 29.29 20.81 -10.60
CA ASP A 724 29.40 19.46 -11.16
C ASP A 724 30.20 19.39 -12.47
N LYS A 725 30.67 20.54 -12.98
CA LYS A 725 31.43 20.69 -14.22
C LYS A 725 30.70 20.21 -15.49
N LYS A 726 29.40 19.94 -15.44
CA LYS A 726 28.62 19.45 -16.60
C LYS A 726 28.03 20.56 -17.46
N SER A 727 28.01 21.79 -16.96
CA SER A 727 27.55 22.94 -17.73
C SER A 727 28.28 24.22 -17.37
N VAL A 728 28.26 25.16 -18.29
CA VAL A 728 28.81 26.50 -18.11
C VAL A 728 27.80 27.53 -18.62
N GLU A 729 27.62 28.60 -17.84
CA GLU A 729 26.82 29.75 -18.22
C GLU A 729 27.74 30.91 -18.62
N LEU A 730 27.55 31.41 -19.84
CA LEU A 730 28.29 32.50 -20.45
C LEU A 730 27.41 33.75 -20.41
N THR A 731 27.95 34.86 -19.92
CA THR A 731 27.26 36.16 -19.98
C THR A 731 27.77 36.97 -21.17
N LEU A 732 26.86 37.46 -22.00
CA LEU A 732 27.17 38.17 -23.24
C LEU A 732 27.29 39.68 -23.04
N SER A 733 28.07 40.33 -23.90
CA SER A 733 28.25 41.79 -23.92
C SER A 733 27.06 42.57 -24.48
N LYS A 734 26.11 41.88 -25.13
CA LYS A 734 24.91 42.43 -25.79
C LYS A 734 23.74 41.46 -25.57
N GLU A 735 22.53 42.01 -25.42
CA GLU A 735 21.29 41.23 -25.46
C GLU A 735 20.95 40.80 -26.90
N LEU A 736 20.59 39.53 -27.07
CA LEU A 736 20.03 38.94 -28.29
C LEU A 736 18.50 38.97 -28.23
N LYS A 737 17.85 38.70 -29.37
CA LYS A 737 16.40 38.49 -29.38
C LYS A 737 16.04 37.18 -28.66
N PRO A 738 14.85 37.09 -28.02
CA PRO A 738 14.40 35.88 -27.33
C PRO A 738 14.54 34.62 -28.18
N ASN A 739 14.10 34.69 -29.44
CA ASN A 739 14.10 33.60 -30.40
C ASN A 739 15.48 33.18 -30.96
N ALA A 740 16.58 33.47 -30.25
CA ALA A 740 17.96 33.18 -30.65
C ALA A 740 18.37 33.74 -32.03
N THR A 741 17.78 34.88 -32.43
CA THR A 741 18.16 35.62 -33.64
C THR A 741 18.79 36.99 -33.33
N SER A 742 19.43 37.58 -34.34
CA SER A 742 19.92 38.96 -34.27
C SER A 742 18.87 39.98 -34.73
N ASP A 743 19.23 41.27 -34.72
CA ASP A 743 18.35 42.38 -35.12
C ASP A 743 17.75 42.21 -36.54
N GLY A 744 18.39 41.42 -37.41
CA GLY A 744 17.98 41.15 -38.80
C GLY A 744 17.36 39.76 -39.07
N THR A 745 16.84 39.04 -38.07
CA THR A 745 16.22 37.68 -38.17
C THR A 745 17.18 36.53 -38.50
N ALA A 746 18.48 36.81 -38.66
CA ALA A 746 19.47 35.79 -38.92
C ALA A 746 19.75 34.95 -37.65
N THR A 747 19.97 33.65 -37.83
CA THR A 747 20.29 32.73 -36.74
C THR A 747 21.65 33.07 -36.14
N VAL A 748 21.70 33.06 -34.80
CA VAL A 748 22.91 33.36 -34.04
C VAL A 748 23.59 32.05 -33.67
N LYS A 749 24.93 32.04 -33.74
CA LYS A 749 25.75 30.87 -33.43
C LYS A 749 26.82 31.18 -32.38
N LEU A 750 27.15 30.21 -31.55
CA LEU A 750 28.32 30.25 -30.68
C LEU A 750 29.53 29.73 -31.44
N LYS A 751 30.59 30.54 -31.52
CA LYS A 751 31.88 30.17 -32.10
C LYS A 751 32.92 30.04 -30.99
N ALA A 752 33.60 28.90 -30.95
CA ALA A 752 34.66 28.60 -30.01
C ALA A 752 35.98 28.39 -30.77
N ASP A 753 37.01 29.16 -30.46
CA ASP A 753 38.35 28.96 -31.05
C ASP A 753 39.11 27.84 -30.31
N LYS A 754 40.24 27.37 -30.86
CA LYS A 754 41.06 26.32 -30.24
C LYS A 754 41.44 26.66 -28.79
N GLY A 755 41.06 25.77 -27.88
CA GLY A 755 41.26 25.90 -26.44
C GLY A 755 40.41 26.97 -25.76
N ALA A 756 39.31 27.38 -26.38
CA ALA A 756 38.26 28.14 -25.73
C ALA A 756 37.61 27.35 -24.57
N PHE A 757 37.40 26.05 -24.76
CA PHE A 757 36.90 25.16 -23.72
C PHE A 757 37.98 24.11 -23.40
N VAL A 758 38.21 23.91 -22.11
CA VAL A 758 39.08 22.87 -21.58
C VAL A 758 38.19 21.89 -20.84
N PHE A 759 38.26 20.63 -21.25
CA PHE A 759 37.63 19.53 -20.58
C PHE A 759 38.66 18.82 -19.70
N GLU A 760 38.20 18.00 -18.76
CA GLU A 760 39.08 17.17 -17.96
C GLU A 760 39.90 16.27 -18.88
N GLY A 761 41.18 16.62 -19.03
CA GLY A 761 42.05 15.89 -19.93
C GLY A 761 41.80 16.15 -21.43
N ALA A 762 41.22 17.27 -21.85
CA ALA A 762 41.21 17.57 -23.28
C ALA A 762 41.09 19.07 -23.51
N ILE A 763 41.63 19.52 -24.62
CA ILE A 763 41.42 20.88 -25.09
C ILE A 763 40.48 20.80 -26.28
N ALA A 764 39.40 21.60 -26.27
CA ALA A 764 38.50 21.67 -27.40
C ALA A 764 39.26 22.18 -28.65
N THR A 765 39.23 21.40 -29.71
CA THR A 765 39.59 21.81 -31.06
C THR A 765 38.32 22.22 -31.78
N ASP A 766 38.28 23.39 -32.40
CA ASP A 766 38.62 23.56 -33.80
C ASP A 766 38.60 25.06 -34.15
N ALA A 767 39.19 25.44 -35.27
CA ALA A 767 39.14 26.80 -35.77
C ALA A 767 38.09 26.92 -36.88
N GLY A 768 36.81 27.15 -36.53
CA GLY A 768 35.80 27.62 -37.48
C GLY A 768 34.39 27.03 -37.40
N THR A 769 34.15 25.97 -36.61
CA THR A 769 32.80 25.43 -36.42
C THR A 769 32.02 26.28 -35.42
N SER A 770 30.82 26.69 -35.81
CA SER A 770 29.90 27.46 -34.97
C SER A 770 28.59 26.69 -34.80
N THR A 771 28.03 26.73 -33.60
CA THR A 771 26.86 25.93 -33.18
C THR A 771 25.67 26.84 -33.00
N ASP A 772 24.51 26.45 -33.54
CA ASP A 772 23.28 27.24 -33.44
C ASP A 772 22.85 27.40 -31.98
N LEU A 773 22.44 28.61 -31.60
CA LEU A 773 21.79 28.83 -30.31
C LEU A 773 20.37 28.29 -30.39
N VAL A 774 20.01 27.44 -29.43
CA VAL A 774 18.65 26.96 -29.24
C VAL A 774 17.93 27.91 -28.30
N ASP A 775 16.76 28.37 -28.70
CA ASP A 775 15.94 29.27 -27.90
C ASP A 775 15.29 28.53 -26.71
N LYS A 776 15.53 29.09 -25.52
CA LYS A 776 14.91 28.73 -24.25
C LYS A 776 14.49 29.98 -23.45
N VAL A 777 14.44 31.13 -24.09
CA VAL A 777 13.95 32.36 -23.48
C VAL A 777 12.43 32.26 -23.42
N LYS A 778 11.83 32.70 -22.32
CA LYS A 778 10.37 32.73 -22.19
C LYS A 778 9.83 34.00 -22.83
N PRO A 779 8.75 33.93 -23.62
CA PRO A 779 8.06 35.13 -24.08
C PRO A 779 7.65 35.99 -22.90
N THR A 780 7.87 37.28 -23.00
CA THR A 780 7.56 38.24 -21.94
C THR A 780 6.70 39.34 -22.50
N LEU A 781 5.67 39.72 -21.75
CA LEU A 781 4.79 40.83 -22.11
C LEU A 781 5.60 42.13 -22.21
N VAL A 782 5.54 42.77 -23.37
CA VAL A 782 6.10 44.10 -23.62
C VAL A 782 5.03 45.11 -23.24
N VAL A 783 5.22 45.77 -22.09
CA VAL A 783 4.35 46.88 -21.68
C VAL A 783 4.86 48.18 -22.32
N PRO A 784 4.05 48.90 -23.11
CA PRO A 784 4.43 50.19 -23.68
C PRO A 784 4.91 51.21 -22.63
N ALA A 785 5.71 52.20 -23.03
CA ALA A 785 6.29 53.21 -22.14
C ALA A 785 5.27 54.00 -21.29
N LYS A 786 3.98 53.98 -21.66
CA LYS A 786 2.87 54.58 -20.90
C LYS A 786 2.36 53.68 -19.75
N GLY A 787 2.88 52.46 -19.60
CA GLY A 787 2.48 51.49 -18.57
C GLY A 787 1.11 50.84 -18.81
N LYS A 788 0.57 50.94 -20.03
CA LYS A 788 -0.78 50.48 -20.38
C LYS A 788 -0.81 49.67 -21.67
N LEU A 789 -1.76 48.76 -21.76
CA LEU A 789 -2.05 47.96 -22.97
C LEU A 789 -2.54 48.85 -24.11
N LEU A 790 -2.26 48.44 -25.35
CA LEU A 790 -2.69 49.15 -26.56
C LEU A 790 -4.18 48.86 -26.85
N THR A 791 -4.94 49.92 -27.12
CA THR A 791 -6.35 49.86 -27.58
C THR A 791 -6.43 50.22 -29.05
N VAL A 792 -7.29 49.54 -29.83
CA VAL A 792 -7.53 49.87 -31.25
C VAL A 792 -8.97 50.37 -31.42
N ASP A 793 -9.08 51.61 -31.90
CA ASP A 793 -10.23 52.51 -31.80
C ASP A 793 -11.43 52.11 -32.68
N ALA A 794 -11.31 51.08 -33.51
CA ALA A 794 -12.29 50.78 -34.55
C ALA A 794 -13.01 49.41 -34.39
N GLN A 795 -12.68 48.58 -33.38
CA GLN A 795 -13.23 47.21 -33.26
C GLN A 795 -13.37 46.65 -31.82
N ASP A 796 -13.60 47.47 -30.79
CA ASP A 796 -13.83 46.96 -29.42
C ASP A 796 -12.70 46.02 -28.91
N MET A 797 -11.43 46.37 -29.15
CA MET A 797 -10.30 45.45 -29.04
C MET A 797 -9.10 45.99 -28.22
N ILE A 798 -8.41 45.07 -27.53
CA ILE A 798 -7.12 45.30 -26.84
C ILE A 798 -6.05 44.36 -27.39
N THR A 799 -4.82 44.87 -27.49
CA THR A 799 -3.67 44.09 -27.94
C THR A 799 -2.65 43.90 -26.81
N LEU A 800 -2.28 42.65 -26.56
CA LEU A 800 -1.12 42.24 -25.76
C LEU A 800 0.07 42.03 -26.71
N GLU A 801 1.15 42.76 -26.51
CA GLU A 801 2.38 42.62 -27.30
C GLU A 801 3.44 41.88 -26.48
N PHE A 802 4.06 40.87 -27.06
CA PHE A 802 5.16 40.11 -26.48
C PHE A 802 6.48 40.46 -27.17
N ASP A 803 7.60 40.11 -26.54
CA ASP A 803 8.93 40.32 -27.14
C ASP A 803 9.28 39.32 -28.25
N GLU A 804 8.41 38.34 -28.47
CA GLU A 804 8.45 37.37 -29.57
C GLU A 804 7.06 36.85 -29.95
N VAL A 805 6.99 36.06 -31.03
CA VAL A 805 5.74 35.51 -31.56
C VAL A 805 5.18 34.50 -30.58
N VAL A 806 3.95 34.72 -30.12
CA VAL A 806 3.21 33.79 -29.26
C VAL A 806 2.11 33.04 -30.00
N ALA A 807 1.75 31.87 -29.48
CA ALA A 807 0.68 31.00 -29.94
C ALA A 807 -0.08 30.41 -28.75
N GLY A 808 -1.33 30.01 -28.98
CA GLY A 808 -2.16 29.35 -27.98
C GLY A 808 -3.55 29.03 -28.51
N ASP A 809 -4.19 27.99 -27.98
CA ASP A 809 -5.59 27.68 -28.29
C ASP A 809 -6.51 28.76 -27.68
N ASP A 810 -7.43 29.32 -28.48
CA ASP A 810 -8.33 30.42 -28.05
C ASP A 810 -9.07 30.07 -26.75
N ALA A 811 -9.63 28.86 -26.62
CA ALA A 811 -10.36 28.46 -25.43
C ALA A 811 -9.44 28.30 -24.20
N ALA A 812 -8.21 27.83 -24.39
CA ALA A 812 -7.22 27.71 -23.31
C ALA A 812 -6.68 29.09 -22.87
N VAL A 813 -6.36 29.96 -23.82
CA VAL A 813 -5.88 31.32 -23.55
C VAL A 813 -6.94 32.14 -22.81
N LYS A 814 -8.21 32.03 -23.22
CA LYS A 814 -9.36 32.63 -22.52
C LYS A 814 -9.43 32.25 -21.05
N GLN A 815 -9.11 31.00 -20.73
CA GLN A 815 -9.13 30.50 -19.35
C GLN A 815 -7.92 30.99 -18.55
N ALA A 816 -6.75 31.05 -19.18
CA ALA A 816 -5.50 31.49 -18.56
C ALA A 816 -5.50 32.99 -18.24
N LEU A 817 -6.09 33.81 -19.11
CA LEU A 817 -6.20 35.25 -18.89
C LEU A 817 -7.29 35.58 -17.86
N VAL A 818 -6.93 36.47 -16.92
CA VAL A 818 -7.87 37.09 -16.00
C VAL A 818 -8.10 38.51 -16.47
N ILE A 819 -9.26 38.74 -17.11
CA ILE A 819 -9.66 40.05 -17.61
C ILE A 819 -10.73 40.62 -16.67
N LYS A 820 -10.53 41.83 -16.16
CA LYS A 820 -11.47 42.51 -15.26
C LYS A 820 -11.90 43.85 -15.83
N ASN A 821 -13.17 44.20 -15.61
CA ASN A 821 -13.74 45.49 -15.94
C ASN A 821 -13.28 46.58 -14.95
N THR A 822 -13.63 47.84 -15.19
CA THR A 822 -13.23 48.98 -14.36
C THR A 822 -13.72 48.88 -12.90
N ASP A 823 -14.81 48.15 -12.66
CA ASP A 823 -15.34 47.86 -11.31
C ASP A 823 -14.63 46.68 -10.62
N GLY A 824 -13.64 46.05 -11.27
CA GLY A 824 -12.90 44.90 -10.78
C GLY A 824 -13.59 43.55 -10.98
N SER A 825 -14.80 43.52 -11.56
CA SER A 825 -15.49 42.27 -11.89
C SER A 825 -14.81 41.55 -13.04
N ARG A 826 -14.76 40.21 -13.00
CA ARG A 826 -14.16 39.40 -14.09
C ARG A 826 -15.10 39.40 -15.29
N ILE A 827 -14.58 39.74 -16.47
CA ILE A 827 -15.31 39.65 -17.72
C ILE A 827 -15.46 38.15 -18.08
N PRO A 828 -16.67 37.63 -18.33
CA PRO A 828 -16.87 36.24 -18.71
C PRO A 828 -16.23 35.92 -20.06
N THR A 829 -15.66 34.72 -20.21
CA THR A 829 -15.00 34.26 -21.44
C THR A 829 -15.90 34.24 -22.67
N ALA A 830 -17.23 34.22 -22.50
CA ALA A 830 -18.21 34.31 -23.57
C ALA A 830 -18.40 35.74 -24.13
N LYS A 831 -17.80 36.75 -23.49
CA LYS A 831 -17.93 38.17 -23.84
C LYS A 831 -16.71 38.74 -24.56
N TYR A 832 -15.76 37.88 -24.92
CA TYR A 832 -14.62 38.26 -25.75
C TYR A 832 -14.13 37.07 -26.59
N SER A 833 -13.41 37.37 -27.67
CA SER A 833 -12.64 36.41 -28.46
C SER A 833 -11.14 36.71 -28.34
N ILE A 834 -10.31 35.67 -28.51
CA ILE A 834 -8.86 35.83 -28.62
C ILE A 834 -8.45 35.48 -30.05
N ASP A 835 -7.69 36.37 -30.67
CA ASP A 835 -7.04 36.12 -31.95
C ASP A 835 -5.52 36.24 -31.78
N ASN A 836 -4.80 35.18 -32.16
CA ASN A 836 -3.34 35.24 -32.26
C ASN A 836 -2.99 35.91 -33.59
N VAL A 837 -2.43 37.12 -33.53
CA VAL A 837 -2.07 37.88 -34.71
C VAL A 837 -0.63 37.59 -35.09
N LYS A 838 -0.32 37.64 -36.38
CA LYS A 838 1.07 37.69 -36.83
C LYS A 838 1.73 38.96 -36.24
N ASP A 839 3.01 38.87 -35.86
CA ASP A 839 3.86 39.95 -35.30
C ASP A 839 3.81 40.16 -33.76
N ASN A 840 3.98 39.09 -32.98
CA ASN A 840 4.15 39.14 -31.51
C ASN A 840 2.92 39.64 -30.72
N LYS A 841 1.72 39.57 -31.31
CA LYS A 841 0.53 40.20 -30.75
C LYS A 841 -0.60 39.20 -30.50
N LEU A 842 -1.27 39.37 -29.38
CA LEU A 842 -2.48 38.65 -29.02
C LEU A 842 -3.62 39.67 -28.83
N GLU A 843 -4.64 39.56 -29.67
CA GLU A 843 -5.77 40.48 -29.71
C GLU A 843 -6.96 39.92 -28.92
N ILE A 844 -7.58 40.77 -28.13
CA ILE A 844 -8.75 40.50 -27.31
C ILE A 844 -9.88 41.39 -27.81
N THR A 845 -10.90 40.80 -28.43
CA THR A 845 -12.05 41.54 -28.98
C THR A 845 -13.28 41.32 -28.13
N PHE A 846 -13.90 42.38 -27.61
CA PHE A 846 -15.08 42.30 -26.75
C PHE A 846 -16.38 42.23 -27.56
N SER A 847 -17.34 41.46 -27.09
CA SER A 847 -18.67 41.33 -27.72
C SER A 847 -19.78 41.17 -26.69
N ASP A 848 -20.93 41.79 -26.97
CA ASP A 848 -22.14 41.72 -26.13
C ASP A 848 -21.91 42.07 -24.64
N ILE A 849 -21.01 43.02 -24.37
CA ILE A 849 -20.72 43.57 -23.04
C ILE A 849 -20.60 45.08 -23.10
N SER A 850 -21.02 45.77 -22.04
CA SER A 850 -20.79 47.21 -21.91
C SER A 850 -19.53 47.46 -21.08
N ILE A 851 -18.60 48.22 -21.65
CA ILE A 851 -17.37 48.67 -20.99
C ILE A 851 -17.38 50.19 -21.11
N ASP A 852 -17.16 50.90 -20.00
CA ASP A 852 -17.00 52.35 -19.96
C ASP A 852 -15.87 52.65 -18.98
N GLY A 853 -14.63 52.57 -19.47
CA GLY A 853 -13.43 52.69 -18.66
C GLY A 853 -12.30 51.77 -19.11
N ALA A 854 -11.30 51.59 -18.25
CA ALA A 854 -10.16 50.72 -18.51
C ALA A 854 -10.44 49.28 -18.02
N VAL A 855 -9.88 48.29 -18.71
CA VAL A 855 -9.87 46.90 -18.26
C VAL A 855 -8.46 46.50 -17.84
N THR A 856 -8.35 45.53 -16.94
CA THR A 856 -7.07 44.95 -16.55
C THR A 856 -6.94 43.52 -17.05
N VAL A 857 -5.77 43.18 -17.59
CA VAL A 857 -5.44 41.82 -18.04
C VAL A 857 -4.27 41.30 -17.20
N GLU A 858 -4.40 40.07 -16.71
CA GLU A 858 -3.41 39.39 -15.89
C GLU A 858 -3.24 37.95 -16.40
N LEU A 859 -2.03 37.41 -16.30
CA LEU A 859 -1.72 36.02 -16.63
C LEU A 859 -1.08 35.36 -15.42
N LEU A 860 -1.77 34.36 -14.86
CA LEU A 860 -1.31 33.59 -13.70
C LEU A 860 -1.26 32.10 -14.03
N ASN A 861 -0.17 31.44 -13.67
CA ASN A 861 0.03 30.01 -13.89
C ASN A 861 -0.17 29.63 -15.36
N ASN A 862 0.47 30.38 -16.26
CA ASN A 862 0.30 30.18 -17.70
C ASN A 862 0.64 28.74 -18.12
N ILE A 863 -0.34 28.11 -18.78
CA ILE A 863 -0.21 26.80 -19.43
C ILE A 863 -0.71 26.83 -20.88
N ALA A 864 -1.06 28.00 -21.40
CA ALA A 864 -1.81 28.13 -22.66
C ALA A 864 -1.12 28.99 -23.71
N ILE A 865 -0.29 29.96 -23.30
CA ILE A 865 0.43 30.86 -24.20
C ILE A 865 1.89 30.41 -24.30
N THR A 866 2.33 30.01 -25.49
CA THR A 866 3.72 29.61 -25.77
C THR A 866 4.31 30.46 -26.88
N ASP A 867 5.62 30.39 -27.09
CA ASP A 867 6.22 30.79 -28.38
C ASP A 867 5.96 29.74 -29.49
N VAL A 868 6.56 29.97 -30.65
CA VAL A 868 6.50 29.07 -31.83
C VAL A 868 7.25 27.74 -31.65
N ILE A 869 8.14 27.62 -30.66
CA ILE A 869 8.90 26.41 -30.35
C ILE A 869 8.44 25.71 -29.04
N GLY A 870 7.40 26.24 -28.41
CA GLY A 870 6.72 25.69 -27.25
C GLY A 870 7.18 26.17 -25.87
N ASN A 871 8.02 27.21 -25.73
CA ASN A 871 8.32 27.75 -24.39
C ASN A 871 7.14 28.58 -23.87
N TYR A 872 6.70 28.32 -22.64
CA TYR A 872 5.59 29.06 -22.02
C TYR A 872 5.96 30.51 -21.72
N ALA A 873 5.07 31.43 -22.07
CA ALA A 873 5.20 32.84 -21.73
C ALA A 873 5.26 33.03 -20.20
N SER A 874 6.03 34.03 -19.77
CA SER A 874 6.13 34.43 -18.37
C SER A 874 4.80 34.99 -17.87
N ASP A 875 4.43 34.60 -16.65
CA ASP A 875 3.31 35.21 -15.94
C ASP A 875 3.53 36.72 -15.77
N PHE A 876 2.44 37.49 -15.82
CA PHE A 876 2.48 38.92 -15.59
C PHE A 876 1.31 39.36 -14.71
N ALA A 877 1.63 40.26 -13.78
CA ALA A 877 0.64 40.90 -12.93
C ALA A 877 -0.30 41.79 -13.76
N ALA A 878 -1.46 42.13 -13.19
CA ALA A 878 -2.50 42.90 -13.87
C ALA A 878 -1.97 44.20 -14.53
N VAL A 879 -2.13 44.31 -15.86
CA VAL A 879 -1.80 45.49 -16.67
C VAL A 879 -3.09 46.12 -17.19
N SER A 880 -3.22 47.44 -17.06
CA SER A 880 -4.43 48.19 -17.46
C SER A 880 -4.40 48.64 -18.91
N SER A 881 -5.54 48.69 -19.59
CA SER A 881 -5.71 49.42 -20.86
C SER A 881 -5.88 50.93 -20.66
N ASP A 882 -5.89 51.68 -21.77
CA ASP A 882 -6.55 52.99 -21.80
C ASP A 882 -8.07 52.84 -21.67
N ALA A 883 -8.76 53.91 -21.28
CA ALA A 883 -10.21 53.92 -21.14
C ALA A 883 -10.87 53.94 -22.52
N PHE A 884 -11.85 53.06 -22.73
CA PHE A 884 -12.62 52.95 -23.97
C PHE A 884 -14.07 52.61 -23.67
N VAL A 885 -14.94 52.77 -24.68
CA VAL A 885 -16.37 52.49 -24.57
C VAL A 885 -16.75 51.37 -25.53
N VAL A 886 -17.42 50.34 -25.01
CA VAL A 886 -18.10 49.29 -25.79
C VAL A 886 -19.59 49.36 -25.46
N GLU A 887 -20.44 49.51 -26.48
CA GLU A 887 -21.89 49.62 -26.31
C GLU A 887 -22.64 48.33 -26.70
N VAL A 888 -23.64 47.93 -25.91
CA VAL A 888 -24.53 46.81 -26.26
C VAL A 888 -25.68 47.30 -27.14
N LEU A 889 -25.70 46.90 -28.42
CA LEU A 889 -26.79 47.25 -29.35
C LEU A 889 -28.09 46.49 -29.03
N SER A 890 -29.25 47.16 -29.14
CA SER A 890 -30.57 46.53 -29.03
C SER A 890 -30.87 45.59 -30.21
N ASP A 891 -31.78 44.62 -30.04
CA ASP A 891 -32.16 43.66 -31.10
C ASP A 891 -32.68 44.33 -32.38
N ALA A 892 -33.42 45.44 -32.25
CA ALA A 892 -33.89 46.22 -33.39
C ALA A 892 -32.73 46.91 -34.13
N ALA A 893 -31.74 47.42 -33.39
CA ALA A 893 -30.55 48.03 -33.97
C ALA A 893 -29.63 46.99 -34.65
N LYS A 894 -29.49 45.79 -34.05
CA LYS A 894 -28.80 44.65 -34.65
C LYS A 894 -29.47 44.21 -35.96
N ALA A 895 -30.80 44.09 -35.96
CA ALA A 895 -31.57 43.75 -37.16
C ALA A 895 -31.45 44.83 -38.26
N LEU A 896 -31.51 46.12 -37.90
CA LEU A 896 -31.32 47.21 -38.86
C LEU A 896 -29.89 47.24 -39.43
N SER A 897 -28.88 46.93 -38.61
CA SER A 897 -27.50 46.80 -39.07
C SER A 897 -27.33 45.62 -40.05
N ALA A 898 -27.93 44.46 -39.74
CA ALA A 898 -27.95 43.30 -40.64
C ALA A 898 -28.69 43.59 -41.96
N ILE A 899 -29.75 44.40 -41.92
CA ILE A 899 -30.45 44.84 -43.13
C ILE A 899 -29.51 45.67 -43.99
N ASN A 900 -28.83 46.62 -43.36
CA ASN A 900 -27.88 47.48 -44.03
C ASN A 900 -26.65 46.73 -44.57
N SER A 901 -26.17 45.69 -43.92
CA SER A 901 -25.07 44.86 -44.44
C SER A 901 -25.53 43.91 -45.56
N GLY A 902 -26.84 43.73 -45.76
CA GLY A 902 -27.40 42.77 -46.73
C GLY A 902 -27.41 41.31 -46.21
N THR A 903 -26.95 41.07 -44.99
CA THR A 903 -26.86 39.72 -44.38
C THR A 903 -28.15 39.28 -43.70
N TYR A 904 -29.14 40.16 -43.61
CA TYR A 904 -30.41 39.91 -42.93
C TYR A 904 -31.23 38.73 -43.49
N VAL A 905 -32.01 38.10 -42.60
CA VAL A 905 -33.08 37.15 -42.95
C VAL A 905 -34.44 37.83 -42.92
N PHE A 906 -35.49 37.19 -43.44
CA PHE A 906 -36.83 37.79 -43.47
C PHE A 906 -37.32 38.25 -42.09
N ALA A 907 -37.04 37.50 -41.03
CA ALA A 907 -37.41 37.85 -39.66
C ALA A 907 -36.78 39.17 -39.18
N ASP A 908 -35.62 39.55 -39.71
CA ASP A 908 -34.93 40.78 -39.32
C ASP A 908 -35.64 42.03 -39.86
N LEU A 909 -36.34 41.93 -41.00
CA LEU A 909 -37.21 43.02 -41.48
C LEU A 909 -38.25 43.35 -40.41
N THR A 910 -38.92 42.32 -39.89
CA THR A 910 -39.93 42.48 -38.83
C THR A 910 -39.29 42.96 -37.52
N LYS A 911 -38.16 42.38 -37.09
CA LYS A 911 -37.45 42.79 -35.86
C LYS A 911 -36.94 44.23 -35.92
N ALA A 912 -36.51 44.69 -37.10
CA ALA A 912 -36.12 46.07 -37.30
C ALA A 912 -37.34 47.02 -37.30
N GLY A 913 -38.56 46.51 -37.52
CA GLY A 913 -39.80 47.28 -37.55
C GLY A 913 -40.38 47.52 -38.94
N VAL A 914 -39.93 46.80 -39.96
CA VAL A 914 -40.45 46.87 -41.34
C VAL A 914 -41.75 46.06 -41.46
N THR A 915 -42.75 46.66 -42.10
CA THR A 915 -44.11 46.14 -42.29
C THR A 915 -44.41 45.88 -43.78
N GLY A 916 -45.40 45.04 -44.10
CA GLY A 916 -45.84 44.80 -45.49
C GLY A 916 -44.85 44.02 -46.37
N ALA A 917 -43.74 43.53 -45.81
CA ALA A 917 -42.82 42.63 -46.49
C ALA A 917 -43.46 41.25 -46.70
N VAL A 918 -43.19 40.64 -47.86
CA VAL A 918 -43.65 39.30 -48.24
C VAL A 918 -42.43 38.41 -48.43
N GLU A 919 -42.39 37.25 -47.76
CA GLU A 919 -41.20 36.40 -47.70
C GLU A 919 -40.72 35.92 -49.08
N ALA A 920 -41.65 35.62 -49.99
CA ALA A 920 -41.35 35.24 -51.37
C ALA A 920 -40.58 36.32 -52.16
N LYS A 921 -40.59 37.59 -51.70
CA LYS A 921 -39.91 38.74 -52.31
C LYS A 921 -38.63 39.14 -51.59
N LEU A 922 -38.14 38.35 -50.63
CA LEU A 922 -36.93 38.68 -49.86
C LEU A 922 -35.71 38.95 -50.76
N ALA A 923 -35.51 38.16 -51.82
CA ALA A 923 -34.40 38.34 -52.76
C ALA A 923 -34.50 39.69 -53.50
N ASP A 924 -35.71 40.08 -53.87
CA ASP A 924 -35.98 41.36 -54.51
C ASP A 924 -35.77 42.51 -53.53
N TYR A 925 -36.21 42.37 -52.28
CA TYR A 925 -35.93 43.34 -51.22
C TYR A 925 -34.43 43.51 -50.99
N LYS A 926 -33.66 42.42 -50.92
CA LYS A 926 -32.20 42.47 -50.75
C LYS A 926 -31.55 43.26 -51.87
N THR A 927 -31.98 42.98 -53.10
CA THR A 927 -31.49 43.68 -54.29
C THR A 927 -31.82 45.17 -54.24
N ALA A 928 -33.08 45.52 -53.91
CA ALA A 928 -33.53 46.90 -53.83
C ALA A 928 -32.87 47.69 -52.68
N ILE A 929 -32.80 47.11 -51.49
CA ILE A 929 -32.15 47.72 -50.31
C ILE A 929 -30.66 47.90 -50.55
N ALA A 930 -29.97 46.92 -51.14
CA ALA A 930 -28.56 47.04 -51.49
C ALA A 930 -28.32 48.15 -52.54
N ALA A 931 -29.17 48.23 -53.57
CA ALA A 931 -29.10 49.29 -54.57
C ALA A 931 -29.38 50.68 -53.97
N ALA A 932 -30.38 50.79 -53.09
CA ALA A 932 -30.72 52.03 -52.40
C ALA A 932 -29.62 52.48 -51.44
N LYS A 933 -29.01 51.55 -50.70
CA LYS A 933 -27.85 51.83 -49.85
C LYS A 933 -26.67 52.32 -50.67
N THR A 934 -26.38 51.66 -51.80
CA THR A 934 -25.31 52.06 -52.73
C THR A 934 -25.55 53.48 -53.26
N THR A 935 -26.81 53.80 -53.60
CA THR A 935 -27.21 55.13 -54.06
C THR A 935 -27.09 56.19 -52.97
N LYS A 936 -27.44 55.86 -51.72
CA LYS A 936 -27.35 56.79 -50.57
C LYS A 936 -25.91 57.00 -50.08
N GLY A 937 -25.03 56.00 -50.22
CA GLY A 937 -23.65 56.03 -49.74
C GLY A 937 -23.49 55.90 -48.22
N SER A 938 -24.57 55.68 -47.48
CA SER A 938 -24.56 55.47 -46.02
C SER A 938 -25.62 54.44 -45.62
N ALA A 939 -25.62 53.99 -44.36
CA ALA A 939 -26.66 53.09 -43.86
C ALA A 939 -28.07 53.71 -44.04
N LEU A 940 -28.98 52.90 -44.55
CA LEU A 940 -30.40 53.20 -44.59
C LEU A 940 -30.97 53.17 -43.17
N THR A 941 -31.75 54.19 -42.87
CA THR A 941 -32.65 54.22 -41.72
C THR A 941 -33.77 53.22 -41.92
N LEU A 942 -34.45 52.84 -40.83
CA LEU A 942 -35.60 51.94 -40.90
C LEU A 942 -36.67 52.40 -41.91
N ALA A 943 -36.94 53.71 -41.96
CA ALA A 943 -37.92 54.29 -42.87
C ALA A 943 -37.53 54.16 -44.36
N GLU A 944 -36.25 54.23 -44.67
CA GLU A 944 -35.76 54.08 -46.05
C GLU A 944 -35.80 52.61 -46.49
N VAL A 945 -35.46 51.68 -45.60
CA VAL A 945 -35.66 50.24 -45.84
C VAL A 945 -37.12 49.93 -46.15
N GLN A 946 -38.05 50.49 -45.36
CA GLN A 946 -39.49 50.33 -45.58
C GLN A 946 -39.94 50.81 -46.96
N THR A 947 -39.32 51.86 -47.50
CA THR A 947 -39.65 52.42 -48.82
C THR A 947 -39.28 51.46 -49.95
N GLU A 948 -38.13 50.81 -49.87
CA GLU A 948 -37.68 49.86 -50.91
C GLU A 948 -38.53 48.58 -50.92
N VAL A 949 -38.93 48.10 -49.75
CA VAL A 949 -39.87 46.98 -49.63
C VAL A 949 -41.19 47.28 -50.36
N ASN A 950 -41.71 48.51 -50.18
CA ASN A 950 -42.95 48.92 -50.85
C ASN A 950 -42.80 48.99 -52.38
N LYS A 951 -41.67 49.47 -52.90
CA LYS A 951 -41.42 49.55 -54.36
C LYS A 951 -41.44 48.18 -55.02
N VAL A 952 -40.72 47.22 -54.45
CA VAL A 952 -40.66 45.83 -54.92
C VAL A 952 -42.04 45.15 -54.94
N ASN A 953 -42.98 45.64 -54.13
CA ASN A 953 -44.33 45.09 -54.11
C ASN A 953 -45.21 45.44 -55.33
N THR A 954 -44.76 46.30 -56.26
CA THR A 954 -45.54 46.81 -57.41
C THR A 954 -45.16 46.14 -58.76
N PRO A 955 -46.11 45.68 -59.65
CA PRO A 955 -45.80 44.89 -60.87
C PRO A 955 -45.35 45.67 -62.14
N PRO A 956 -44.43 45.16 -63.03
CA PRO A 956 -43.89 45.87 -64.22
C PRO A 956 -44.47 45.48 -65.62
N VAL A 957 -44.37 46.41 -66.61
CA VAL A 957 -44.89 46.38 -68.01
C VAL A 957 -43.79 45.96 -69.04
N VAL A 958 -44.08 45.14 -70.07
CA VAL A 958 -43.07 44.50 -71.00
C VAL A 958 -43.06 45.08 -72.43
N ALA A 959 -41.87 45.24 -73.04
CA ALA A 959 -41.65 45.46 -74.48
C ALA A 959 -40.39 44.72 -75.03
N ASP A 960 -40.39 44.47 -76.35
CA ASP A 960 -39.75 43.40 -77.14
C ASP A 960 -38.28 43.64 -77.62
N LYS A 961 -37.58 42.55 -77.98
CA LYS A 961 -36.16 42.42 -78.39
C LYS A 961 -35.96 42.53 -79.91
N THR A 962 -34.95 43.27 -80.38
CA THR A 962 -34.16 42.95 -81.62
C THR A 962 -32.90 43.83 -81.76
N THR A 963 -31.80 43.24 -82.28
CA THR A 963 -30.43 43.77 -82.54
C THR A 963 -29.47 43.75 -81.32
N LEU A 964 -28.17 43.42 -81.41
CA LEU A 964 -27.22 43.51 -82.51
C LEU A 964 -26.02 42.55 -82.30
N ASN A 965 -25.45 42.14 -83.43
CA ASN A 965 -24.35 41.22 -83.68
C ASN A 965 -22.96 41.83 -83.36
N THR A 966 -21.99 41.06 -82.87
CA THR A 966 -20.60 40.87 -83.39
C THR A 966 -19.53 40.52 -82.34
N LYS A 967 -18.78 39.45 -82.67
CA LYS A 967 -17.30 39.34 -82.75
C LYS A 967 -16.48 38.65 -81.64
N VAL A 968 -15.60 37.77 -82.19
CA VAL A 968 -14.32 37.19 -81.71
C VAL A 968 -14.44 36.04 -80.70
N GLY A 969 -13.91 34.83 -80.92
CA GLY A 969 -12.94 34.35 -81.90
C GLY A 969 -11.88 33.50 -81.20
N ASP A 970 -11.92 32.20 -81.51
CA ASP A 970 -10.83 31.21 -81.56
C ASP A 970 -9.91 30.96 -80.35
N ALA A 971 -9.48 29.75 -80.02
CA ALA A 971 -9.85 28.38 -80.37
C ALA A 971 -8.89 27.51 -79.53
N LYS A 972 -9.45 26.45 -78.92
CA LYS A 972 -8.69 25.35 -78.31
C LYS A 972 -8.04 24.48 -79.40
N ALA A 973 -6.89 23.90 -79.05
CA ALA A 973 -6.47 22.50 -79.27
C ALA A 973 -5.18 22.28 -80.08
N LYS A 974 -4.16 21.71 -79.43
CA LYS A 974 -3.40 20.57 -79.98
C LYS A 974 -2.71 19.77 -78.87
N LYS A 975 -2.64 18.46 -79.12
CA LYS A 975 -2.44 17.31 -78.23
C LYS A 975 -1.07 16.66 -78.51
N GLU A 976 -0.61 15.86 -77.55
CA GLU A 976 0.38 14.75 -77.55
C GLU A 976 1.04 14.28 -78.87
N ALA A 977 2.32 13.88 -78.75
CA ALA A 977 3.02 12.72 -79.35
C ALA A 977 4.52 12.86 -78.96
N ASP A 978 5.38 11.88 -78.72
CA ASP A 978 5.44 10.42 -78.63
C ASP A 978 6.89 10.12 -78.16
N TYR A 979 7.18 8.95 -77.57
CA TYR A 979 8.31 8.06 -77.92
C TYR A 979 8.57 7.00 -76.82
N THR A 980 8.31 5.74 -77.18
CA THR A 980 8.90 4.53 -76.59
C THR A 980 9.97 3.98 -77.54
N PRO A 981 10.84 3.09 -77.07
CA PRO A 981 10.67 1.67 -77.40
C PRO A 981 10.30 0.79 -76.20
#